data_AF-A0A2E2YMA8-F1
#
_entry.id   AF-A0A2E2YMA8-F1
#
_cell.length_a   1.000
_cell.length_b   1.000
_cell.length_c   1.000
_cell.angle_alpha   90.00
_cell.angle_beta   90.00
_cell.angle_gamma   90.00
#
_symmetry.space_group_name_H-M   'P 1'
#
loop_
_entity.id
_entity.type
_entity.pdbx_description
1 polymer ?
#
loop_
_entity_poly.entity_id
_entity_poly.type
_entity_poly.pdbx_seq_one_letter_code
_entity_poly.pdbx_strand_id
1 'polypeptide(L)'
;MADESSIQNNRLQSQLIGKWWMPAIALSLGGLYLAMQFSSPEGAGRESFFNVAHPWSVYVFMASLVSLLVYGLVRHATLWRLGKDTPESVFANLPHRLKNVFRLGVAQDKVRRDRYAAVMHWSISSSIIVLTLVTAQVAIEDDTPLNFLHGPYYLFFSFYGDLFGLIGLIGVGMAMWRRYFVDFSRIRWDERPEDHLIIVGLGLVLLSGFFVEAFRIEVTELTQYPDWAKWSFVSYVLANFFEIFAMNDNQILWSHSAMWWTHIVLAFSWLALIVFTRLDHLFFAPINAFLLRTDSPGRLSTIPNIEEQEIFGVGYIQDFSWKQLFELDACVRCGRCTDVCPANIAGQPLSPMHLIQDLKGHLASVGPSIQKIGNEGGDTRSVSPISMVGEVIHDETLWACRTCGACVQECPVMIEHVPTIVDMRRFLVMDEARLPQTAQAALQNIEMRGHPWSGTALERTTWMDGLGDVPIFDGTQDYLYWVGCSGSLVERNLPITKAVFRLLKEAGSSFGVLGQEETCNGDPARRLGNEYLYQILAEQLIGTFKEKNVQKVITNCPHCFNTFKNEYPQFDGHFEVFHHTEFLNSQLQSGALKVQHELPETVTYHDSCYLGRINGVYDAPRQILDFVPGANVQEMQRNMSKGLCCGAGGGNMWQEEVGERRVNHVRSEEAIATGASKVISNCPFCIQMFEDGVPAMHPEEVGRIEPFDVAEILELAVFGNQDNLEEITEV
;
A
#
# COMPACT_ATOMS: atom_id res chain seq x y z
N MET A 1 21.61 -23.90 11.95
CA MET A 1 21.39 -23.96 10.49
C MET A 1 19.90 -24.10 10.15
N ALA A 2 19.03 -23.34 10.83
CA ALA A 2 17.65 -23.17 10.44
C ALA A 2 17.52 -21.73 9.91
N ASP A 3 17.18 -21.65 8.63
CA ASP A 3 16.35 -20.61 8.04
C ASP A 3 16.87 -19.21 7.67
N GLU A 4 18.11 -19.09 7.19
CA GLU A 4 18.46 -18.01 6.22
C GLU A 4 17.71 -18.18 4.88
N SER A 5 17.16 -19.39 4.64
CA SER A 5 16.49 -19.76 3.40
C SER A 5 15.13 -19.09 3.20
N SER A 6 14.36 -18.80 4.26
CA SER A 6 13.01 -18.23 4.11
C SER A 6 13.00 -16.73 3.83
N ILE A 7 14.00 -16.00 4.34
CA ILE A 7 14.12 -14.55 4.14
C ILE A 7 14.58 -14.25 2.70
N GLN A 8 15.57 -15.00 2.18
CA GLN A 8 15.96 -14.91 0.77
C GLN A 8 14.90 -15.50 -0.18
N ASN A 9 14.24 -16.61 0.19
CA ASN A 9 13.19 -17.20 -0.66
C ASN A 9 12.00 -16.25 -0.87
N ASN A 10 11.61 -15.47 0.13
CA ASN A 10 10.49 -14.54 -0.05
C ASN A 10 10.83 -13.37 -0.98
N ARG A 11 12.10 -12.90 -1.03
CA ARG A 11 12.55 -11.87 -1.99
C ARG A 11 12.69 -12.43 -3.42
N LEU A 12 13.23 -13.65 -3.58
CA LEU A 12 13.45 -14.28 -4.89
C LEU A 12 12.17 -14.86 -5.51
N GLN A 13 11.28 -15.48 -4.72
CA GLN A 13 10.03 -16.04 -5.24
C GLN A 13 9.07 -14.95 -5.74
N SER A 14 8.99 -13.78 -5.08
CA SER A 14 8.11 -12.70 -5.55
C SER A 14 8.57 -12.05 -6.86
N GLN A 15 9.89 -12.08 -7.15
CA GLN A 15 10.47 -11.55 -8.38
C GLN A 15 10.33 -12.53 -9.56
N LEU A 16 10.41 -13.84 -9.33
CA LEU A 16 10.26 -14.85 -10.38
C LEU A 16 8.80 -15.02 -10.86
N ILE A 17 7.82 -14.77 -9.99
CA ILE A 17 6.38 -14.84 -10.34
C ILE A 17 5.94 -13.66 -11.24
N GLY A 18 6.70 -12.57 -11.30
CA GLY A 18 6.31 -11.36 -12.04
C GLY A 18 6.50 -11.39 -13.55
N LYS A 19 7.16 -12.43 -14.08
CA LYS A 19 7.46 -12.56 -15.51
C LYS A 19 6.53 -13.51 -16.26
N TRP A 20 5.34 -13.87 -15.76
CA TRP A 20 4.55 -14.96 -16.37
C TRP A 20 3.58 -14.52 -17.48
N TRP A 21 3.03 -13.30 -17.43
CA TRP A 21 2.14 -12.80 -18.49
C TRP A 21 2.89 -12.10 -19.63
N MET A 22 4.09 -11.54 -19.39
CA MET A 22 4.91 -10.95 -20.46
C MET A 22 5.29 -11.98 -21.54
N PRO A 23 5.70 -13.21 -21.21
CA PRO A 23 5.85 -14.30 -22.17
C PRO A 23 4.54 -14.64 -22.85
N ALA A 24 3.41 -14.69 -22.13
CA ALA A 24 2.11 -14.98 -22.72
C ALA A 24 1.74 -13.95 -23.81
N ILE A 25 1.81 -12.66 -23.50
CA ILE A 25 1.56 -11.58 -24.48
C ILE A 25 2.63 -11.56 -25.58
N ALA A 26 3.91 -11.73 -25.23
CA ALA A 26 4.99 -11.76 -26.22
C ALA A 26 4.88 -12.99 -27.15
N LEU A 27 4.39 -14.12 -26.67
CA LEU A 27 4.10 -15.31 -27.47
C LEU A 27 2.91 -15.07 -28.39
N SER A 28 1.84 -14.43 -27.90
CA SER A 28 0.70 -14.06 -28.76
C SER A 28 1.08 -13.04 -29.83
N LEU A 29 1.75 -11.94 -29.46
CA LEU A 29 2.14 -10.88 -30.39
C LEU A 29 3.29 -11.32 -31.32
N GLY A 30 4.27 -12.04 -30.78
CA GLY A 30 5.38 -12.59 -31.56
C GLY A 30 4.93 -13.70 -32.49
N GLY A 31 4.03 -14.58 -32.03
CA GLY A 31 3.36 -15.57 -32.86
C GLY A 31 2.56 -14.91 -33.99
N LEU A 32 1.78 -13.87 -33.67
CA LEU A 32 1.04 -13.09 -34.66
C LEU A 32 1.96 -12.44 -35.70
N TYR A 33 3.05 -11.81 -35.25
CA TYR A 33 4.04 -11.19 -36.13
C TYR A 33 4.68 -12.22 -37.08
N LEU A 34 5.06 -13.39 -36.56
CA LEU A 34 5.60 -14.48 -37.37
C LEU A 34 4.54 -15.05 -38.33
N ALA A 35 3.29 -15.18 -37.89
CA ALA A 35 2.19 -15.62 -38.73
C ALA A 35 1.99 -14.66 -39.91
N MET A 36 1.96 -13.34 -39.66
CA MET A 36 1.85 -12.33 -40.71
C MET A 36 3.02 -12.38 -41.73
N GLN A 37 4.19 -12.89 -41.34
CA GLN A 37 5.35 -13.00 -42.24
C GLN A 37 5.42 -14.33 -43.01
N PHE A 38 4.90 -15.41 -42.43
CA PHE A 38 5.17 -16.78 -42.90
C PHE A 38 3.91 -17.62 -43.11
N SER A 39 2.70 -17.07 -42.97
CA SER A 39 1.45 -17.82 -43.17
C SER A 39 1.29 -18.25 -44.62
N SER A 40 1.17 -19.57 -44.83
CA SER A 40 0.63 -20.14 -46.05
C SER A 40 -0.88 -20.34 -45.87
N PRO A 41 -1.72 -19.98 -46.85
CA PRO A 41 -3.16 -20.28 -46.81
C PRO A 41 -3.48 -21.78 -46.92
N GLU A 42 -2.47 -22.63 -47.12
CA GLU A 42 -2.62 -24.09 -47.14
C GLU A 42 -2.39 -24.69 -45.75
N GLY A 43 -3.40 -25.34 -45.16
CA GLY A 43 -3.26 -26.07 -43.89
C GLY A 43 -4.48 -25.95 -42.96
N ALA A 44 -4.26 -26.22 -41.67
CA ALA A 44 -5.29 -26.12 -40.63
C ALA A 44 -5.88 -24.72 -40.55
N GLY A 45 -7.19 -24.58 -40.37
CA GLY A 45 -7.86 -23.29 -40.28
C GLY A 45 -9.36 -23.45 -40.05
N ARG A 46 -10.07 -22.34 -39.89
CA ARG A 46 -11.55 -22.34 -39.76
C ARG A 46 -12.19 -21.19 -40.52
N GLU A 47 -13.46 -21.38 -40.88
CA GLU A 47 -14.31 -20.33 -41.41
C GLU A 47 -14.74 -19.36 -40.30
N SER A 48 -14.53 -18.07 -40.50
CA SER A 48 -15.05 -17.02 -39.62
C SER A 48 -16.57 -17.00 -39.64
N PHE A 49 -17.19 -16.88 -38.46
CA PHE A 49 -18.65 -16.89 -38.30
C PHE A 49 -19.37 -18.13 -38.87
N PHE A 50 -18.70 -19.28 -38.92
CA PHE A 50 -19.30 -20.56 -39.32
C PHE A 50 -20.70 -20.76 -38.72
N ASN A 51 -21.70 -21.02 -39.57
CA ASN A 51 -23.08 -21.31 -39.14
C ASN A 51 -23.71 -20.19 -38.26
N VAL A 52 -23.33 -18.92 -38.49
CA VAL A 52 -23.93 -17.74 -37.84
C VAL A 52 -24.58 -16.85 -38.90
N ALA A 53 -25.89 -16.70 -38.83
CA ALA A 53 -26.62 -15.76 -39.67
C ALA A 53 -26.48 -14.32 -39.15
N HIS A 54 -26.30 -13.33 -40.03
CA HIS A 54 -26.22 -11.90 -39.66
C HIS A 54 -25.07 -11.50 -38.70
N PRO A 55 -23.80 -11.84 -39.03
CA PRO A 55 -22.64 -11.51 -38.20
C PRO A 55 -22.45 -10.00 -37.97
N TRP A 56 -22.96 -9.15 -38.88
CA TRP A 56 -22.88 -7.69 -38.78
C TRP A 56 -23.49 -7.10 -37.49
N SER A 57 -24.39 -7.80 -36.82
CA SER A 57 -25.00 -7.30 -35.58
C SER A 57 -23.98 -7.19 -34.42
N VAL A 58 -22.84 -7.90 -34.49
CA VAL A 58 -21.73 -7.74 -33.53
C VAL A 58 -21.24 -6.30 -33.47
N TYR A 59 -21.21 -5.57 -34.60
CA TYR A 59 -20.81 -4.16 -34.61
C TYR A 59 -21.82 -3.26 -33.89
N VAL A 60 -23.11 -3.62 -33.86
CA VAL A 60 -24.13 -2.91 -33.07
C VAL A 60 -23.89 -3.11 -31.58
N PHE A 61 -23.60 -4.35 -31.16
CA PHE A 61 -23.19 -4.63 -29.78
C PHE A 61 -21.91 -3.88 -29.40
N MET A 62 -20.93 -3.82 -30.30
CA MET A 62 -19.68 -3.07 -30.10
C MET A 62 -19.91 -1.57 -29.96
N ALA A 63 -20.68 -0.95 -30.86
CA ALA A 63 -21.00 0.47 -30.77
C ALA A 63 -21.76 0.81 -29.47
N SER A 64 -22.67 -0.07 -29.05
CA SER A 64 -23.41 0.06 -27.79
C SER A 64 -22.48 -0.05 -26.59
N LEU A 65 -21.59 -1.05 -26.58
CA LEU A 65 -20.59 -1.24 -25.53
C LEU A 65 -19.67 -0.03 -25.41
N VAL A 66 -19.07 0.43 -26.52
CA VAL A 66 -18.19 1.61 -26.52
C VAL A 66 -18.92 2.85 -26.00
N SER A 67 -20.17 3.06 -26.41
CA SER A 67 -21.00 4.18 -25.93
C SER A 67 -21.23 4.10 -24.42
N LEU A 68 -21.54 2.91 -23.89
CA LEU A 68 -21.73 2.70 -22.45
C LEU A 68 -20.42 2.87 -21.67
N LEU A 69 -19.30 2.35 -22.18
CA LEU A 69 -17.98 2.50 -21.56
C LEU A 69 -17.57 3.97 -21.48
N VAL A 70 -17.73 4.72 -22.58
CA VAL A 70 -17.44 6.17 -22.61
C VAL A 70 -18.36 6.92 -21.65
N TYR A 71 -19.67 6.63 -21.67
CA TYR A 71 -20.62 7.25 -20.75
C TYR A 71 -20.25 7.00 -19.28
N GLY A 72 -19.94 5.76 -18.91
CA GLY A 72 -19.52 5.40 -17.56
C GLY A 72 -18.28 6.17 -17.10
N LEU A 73 -17.22 6.18 -17.92
CA LEU A 73 -15.99 6.91 -17.62
C LEU A 73 -16.21 8.43 -17.51
N VAL A 74 -17.00 9.01 -18.42
CA VAL A 74 -17.32 10.45 -18.38
C VAL A 74 -18.11 10.80 -17.12
N ARG A 75 -19.11 9.98 -16.75
CA ARG A 75 -19.89 10.18 -15.52
C ARG A 75 -18.98 10.28 -14.29
N HIS A 76 -18.06 9.33 -14.12
CA HIS A 76 -17.08 9.36 -13.04
C HIS A 76 -16.20 10.60 -13.09
N ALA A 77 -15.60 10.89 -14.26
CA ALA A 77 -14.73 12.05 -14.45
C ALA A 77 -15.41 13.37 -14.11
N THR A 78 -16.71 13.50 -14.37
CA THR A 78 -17.45 14.73 -14.07
C THR A 78 -17.62 14.95 -12.55
N LEU A 79 -17.68 13.88 -11.75
CA LEU A 79 -17.75 13.98 -10.28
C LEU A 79 -16.38 14.28 -9.68
N TRP A 80 -15.30 13.73 -10.23
CA TRP A 80 -13.94 14.03 -9.74
C TRP A 80 -13.57 15.50 -9.93
N ARG A 81 -14.10 16.14 -10.98
CA ARG A 81 -13.93 17.58 -11.26
C ARG A 81 -14.56 18.50 -10.21
N LEU A 82 -15.33 17.96 -9.26
CA LEU A 82 -15.78 18.72 -8.09
C LEU A 82 -14.66 19.04 -7.11
N GLY A 83 -13.59 18.24 -7.12
CA GLY A 83 -12.46 18.41 -6.23
C GLY A 83 -11.51 19.51 -6.69
N LYS A 84 -10.75 20.04 -5.74
CA LYS A 84 -9.69 21.03 -5.98
C LYS A 84 -8.54 20.45 -6.80
N ASP A 85 -7.72 21.33 -7.36
CA ASP A 85 -6.49 20.92 -8.01
C ASP A 85 -5.52 20.26 -7.01
N THR A 86 -4.77 19.27 -7.47
CA THR A 86 -3.70 18.66 -6.68
C THR A 86 -2.49 19.59 -6.65
N PRO A 87 -1.90 19.89 -5.48
CA PRO A 87 -0.73 20.78 -5.38
C PRO A 87 0.48 20.29 -6.19
N GLU A 88 0.61 18.97 -6.35
CA GLU A 88 1.70 18.37 -7.11
C GLU A 88 1.27 18.05 -8.54
N SER A 89 2.16 18.37 -9.50
CA SER A 89 1.94 18.01 -10.90
C SER A 89 1.93 16.49 -11.06
N VAL A 90 0.81 15.94 -11.52
CA VAL A 90 0.65 14.51 -11.83
C VAL A 90 1.51 14.05 -13.02
N PHE A 91 2.12 14.98 -13.76
CA PHE A 91 3.03 14.70 -14.88
C PHE A 91 4.52 14.79 -14.51
N ALA A 92 4.85 15.21 -13.29
CA ALA A 92 6.23 15.17 -12.81
C ALA A 92 6.73 13.71 -12.65
N ASN A 93 8.03 13.47 -12.86
CA ASN A 93 8.68 12.16 -12.70
C ASN A 93 8.05 11.04 -13.55
N LEU A 94 7.73 11.34 -14.82
CA LEU A 94 7.07 10.41 -15.74
C LEU A 94 7.69 9.00 -15.79
N PRO A 95 9.04 8.81 -15.85
CA PRO A 95 9.63 7.47 -15.85
C PRO A 95 9.29 6.65 -14.59
N HIS A 96 9.24 7.29 -13.42
CA HIS A 96 8.88 6.64 -12.17
C HIS A 96 7.39 6.24 -12.15
N ARG A 97 6.52 7.11 -12.65
CA ARG A 97 5.07 6.84 -12.76
C ARG A 97 4.77 5.71 -13.75
N LEU A 98 5.43 5.71 -14.92
CA LEU A 98 5.33 4.61 -15.88
C LEU A 98 5.83 3.30 -15.26
N LYS A 99 6.95 3.32 -14.54
CA LYS A 99 7.43 2.16 -13.76
C LYS A 99 6.39 1.68 -12.76
N ASN A 100 5.66 2.58 -12.09
CA ASN A 100 4.56 2.22 -11.21
C ASN A 100 3.40 1.55 -11.98
N VAL A 101 3.00 2.06 -13.15
CA VAL A 101 1.98 1.40 -13.98
C VAL A 101 2.39 -0.03 -14.30
N PHE A 102 3.61 -0.24 -14.78
CA PHE A 102 4.10 -1.59 -15.09
C PHE A 102 4.18 -2.48 -13.85
N ARG A 103 4.75 -1.99 -12.74
CA ARG A 103 4.98 -2.79 -11.54
C ARG A 103 3.71 -3.06 -10.74
N LEU A 104 2.91 -2.03 -10.53
CA LEU A 104 1.75 -2.05 -9.63
C LEU A 104 0.44 -2.31 -10.37
N GLY A 105 0.28 -1.76 -11.58
CA GLY A 105 -0.90 -1.97 -12.42
C GLY A 105 -0.84 -3.30 -13.17
N VAL A 106 0.16 -3.47 -14.04
CA VAL A 106 0.21 -4.64 -14.93
C VAL A 106 0.81 -5.88 -14.27
N ALA A 107 1.92 -5.73 -13.56
CA ALA A 107 2.53 -6.83 -12.82
C ALA A 107 1.79 -7.12 -11.50
N GLN A 108 0.98 -6.19 -10.98
CA GLN A 108 0.14 -6.39 -9.80
C GLN A 108 0.94 -6.79 -8.54
N ASP A 109 2.12 -6.21 -8.35
CA ASP A 109 3.03 -6.59 -7.26
C ASP A 109 2.38 -6.57 -5.86
N LYS A 110 1.43 -5.66 -5.60
CA LYS A 110 0.71 -5.62 -4.31
C LYS A 110 -0.31 -6.75 -4.14
N VAL A 111 -0.90 -7.28 -5.21
CA VAL A 111 -1.80 -8.45 -5.15
C VAL A 111 -1.01 -9.68 -4.66
N ARG A 112 0.27 -9.80 -5.07
CA ARG A 112 1.13 -10.94 -4.73
C ARG A 112 1.48 -11.10 -3.25
N ARG A 113 1.21 -10.09 -2.43
CA ARG A 113 1.45 -10.17 -0.99
C ARG A 113 0.51 -11.17 -0.28
N ASP A 114 -0.61 -11.52 -0.92
CA ASP A 114 -1.46 -12.68 -0.60
C ASP A 114 -1.26 -13.73 -1.70
N ARG A 115 -0.61 -14.86 -1.37
CA ARG A 115 -0.26 -15.91 -2.36
C ARG A 115 -1.48 -16.53 -3.01
N TYR A 116 -2.57 -16.75 -2.26
CA TYR A 116 -3.80 -17.32 -2.81
C TYR A 116 -4.46 -16.33 -3.76
N ALA A 117 -4.58 -15.07 -3.34
CA ALA A 117 -5.08 -14.00 -4.20
C ALA A 117 -4.24 -13.85 -5.47
N ALA A 118 -2.92 -13.99 -5.37
CA ALA A 118 -2.00 -13.86 -6.49
C ALA A 118 -2.31 -14.87 -7.59
N VAL A 119 -2.40 -16.16 -7.24
CA VAL A 119 -2.68 -17.23 -8.21
C VAL A 119 -4.08 -17.08 -8.77
N MET A 120 -5.08 -16.89 -7.91
CA MET A 120 -6.47 -16.70 -8.32
C MET A 120 -6.63 -15.52 -9.30
N HIS A 121 -6.08 -14.35 -8.94
CA HIS A 121 -6.18 -13.15 -9.75
C HIS A 121 -5.40 -13.28 -11.06
N TRP A 122 -4.20 -13.88 -11.02
CA TRP A 122 -3.42 -14.13 -12.22
C TRP A 122 -4.17 -15.04 -13.20
N SER A 123 -4.79 -16.12 -12.72
CA SER A 123 -5.59 -17.02 -13.55
C SER A 123 -6.73 -16.30 -14.25
N ILE A 124 -7.45 -15.43 -13.52
CA ILE A 124 -8.55 -14.64 -14.08
C ILE A 124 -8.03 -13.56 -15.05
N SER A 125 -7.07 -12.74 -14.64
CA SER A 125 -6.61 -11.60 -15.43
C SER A 125 -5.87 -12.03 -16.70
N SER A 126 -5.07 -13.10 -16.62
CA SER A 126 -4.38 -13.63 -17.80
C SER A 126 -5.35 -14.24 -18.79
N SER A 127 -6.38 -14.95 -18.32
CA SER A 127 -7.46 -15.46 -19.16
C SER A 127 -8.20 -14.35 -19.89
N ILE A 128 -8.62 -13.29 -19.18
CA ILE A 128 -9.30 -12.13 -19.78
C ILE A 128 -8.44 -11.49 -20.87
N ILE A 129 -7.16 -11.21 -20.58
CA ILE A 129 -6.25 -10.56 -21.54
C ILE A 129 -6.03 -11.45 -22.76
N VAL A 130 -5.68 -12.73 -22.55
CA VAL A 130 -5.40 -13.67 -23.65
C VAL A 130 -6.63 -13.90 -24.51
N LEU A 131 -7.79 -14.18 -23.91
CA LEU A 131 -9.01 -14.42 -24.67
C LEU A 131 -9.46 -13.17 -25.43
N THR A 132 -9.25 -11.97 -24.87
CA THR A 132 -9.49 -10.72 -25.60
C THR A 132 -8.56 -10.61 -26.82
N LEU A 133 -7.28 -10.97 -26.70
CA LEU A 133 -6.34 -11.00 -27.82
C LEU A 133 -6.70 -12.06 -28.86
N VAL A 134 -7.20 -13.22 -28.43
CA VAL A 134 -7.68 -14.30 -29.31
C VAL A 134 -8.89 -13.82 -30.10
N THR A 135 -9.90 -13.23 -29.44
CA THR A 135 -11.08 -12.66 -30.12
C THR A 135 -10.71 -11.50 -31.05
N ALA A 136 -9.80 -10.61 -30.61
CA ALA A 136 -9.35 -9.49 -31.44
C ALA A 136 -8.65 -9.95 -32.72
N GLN A 137 -7.86 -11.04 -32.67
CA GLN A 137 -7.22 -11.60 -33.86
C GLN A 137 -8.23 -12.16 -34.86
N VAL A 138 -9.29 -12.82 -34.39
CA VAL A 138 -10.39 -13.29 -35.27
C VAL A 138 -11.06 -12.10 -35.95
N ALA A 139 -11.33 -11.02 -35.22
CA ALA A 139 -11.89 -9.80 -35.80
C ALA A 139 -10.93 -9.17 -36.83
N ILE A 140 -9.63 -9.10 -36.55
CA ILE A 140 -8.65 -8.54 -37.50
C ILE A 140 -8.59 -9.38 -38.78
N GLU A 141 -8.61 -10.71 -38.70
CA GLU A 141 -8.61 -11.55 -39.89
C GLU A 141 -9.87 -11.39 -40.75
N ASP A 142 -11.05 -11.27 -40.12
CA ASP A 142 -12.31 -11.10 -40.84
C ASP A 142 -12.48 -9.68 -41.42
N ASP A 143 -12.10 -8.65 -40.64
CA ASP A 143 -12.30 -7.24 -40.99
C ASP A 143 -11.20 -6.68 -41.90
N THR A 144 -10.09 -7.40 -42.08
CA THR A 144 -8.95 -6.94 -42.87
C THR A 144 -8.53 -7.96 -43.93
N PRO A 145 -7.76 -7.56 -44.96
CA PRO A 145 -7.24 -8.51 -45.95
C PRO A 145 -6.17 -9.49 -45.42
N LEU A 146 -5.87 -9.49 -44.12
CA LEU A 146 -4.82 -10.28 -43.50
C LEU A 146 -5.34 -11.69 -43.17
N ASN A 147 -4.91 -12.71 -43.91
CA ASN A 147 -5.30 -14.11 -43.66
C ASN A 147 -4.15 -14.85 -42.97
N PHE A 148 -4.14 -14.89 -41.64
CA PHE A 148 -3.01 -15.36 -40.84
C PHE A 148 -3.36 -16.50 -39.86
N LEU A 149 -4.64 -16.78 -39.56
CA LEU A 149 -5.05 -17.93 -38.72
C LEU A 149 -5.13 -19.22 -39.55
N HIS A 150 -4.02 -19.56 -40.19
CA HIS A 150 -3.87 -20.81 -40.94
C HIS A 150 -2.62 -21.59 -40.50
N GLY A 151 -2.60 -22.89 -40.83
CA GLY A 151 -1.49 -23.79 -40.60
C GLY A 151 -1.11 -23.95 -39.12
N PRO A 152 0.19 -24.03 -38.78
CA PRO A 152 0.65 -24.20 -37.40
C PRO A 152 0.22 -23.08 -36.45
N TYR A 153 0.00 -21.87 -36.96
CA TYR A 153 -0.43 -20.74 -36.14
C TYR A 153 -1.87 -20.91 -35.65
N TYR A 154 -2.77 -21.39 -36.51
CA TYR A 154 -4.13 -21.74 -36.11
C TYR A 154 -4.15 -22.79 -34.99
N LEU A 155 -3.30 -23.82 -35.09
CA LEU A 155 -3.19 -24.86 -34.07
C LEU A 155 -2.68 -24.30 -32.73
N PHE A 156 -1.64 -23.46 -32.78
CA PHE A 156 -1.16 -22.74 -31.59
C PHE A 156 -2.25 -21.85 -31.00
N PHE A 157 -2.92 -21.05 -31.82
CA PHE A 157 -4.02 -20.16 -31.43
C PHE A 157 -5.15 -20.93 -30.72
N SER A 158 -5.55 -22.08 -31.28
CA SER A 158 -6.62 -22.93 -30.75
C SER A 158 -6.25 -23.50 -29.39
N PHE A 159 -5.05 -24.08 -29.26
CA PHE A 159 -4.52 -24.55 -27.98
C PHE A 159 -4.40 -23.43 -26.95
N TYR A 160 -3.93 -22.27 -27.39
CA TYR A 160 -3.67 -21.15 -26.51
C TYR A 160 -4.97 -20.54 -25.95
N GLY A 161 -5.99 -20.37 -26.79
CA GLY A 161 -7.32 -19.95 -26.34
C GLY A 161 -7.96 -20.94 -25.36
N ASP A 162 -7.93 -22.23 -25.70
CA ASP A 162 -8.54 -23.29 -24.90
C ASP A 162 -7.82 -23.48 -23.54
N LEU A 163 -6.49 -23.39 -23.52
CA LEU A 163 -5.67 -23.40 -22.29
C LEU A 163 -6.01 -22.24 -21.35
N PHE A 164 -6.07 -21.01 -21.86
CA PHE A 164 -6.35 -19.83 -21.02
C PHE A 164 -7.84 -19.72 -20.64
N GLY A 165 -8.75 -20.32 -21.41
CA GLY A 165 -10.12 -20.56 -20.95
C GLY A 165 -10.15 -21.45 -19.70
N LEU A 166 -9.36 -22.53 -19.68
CA LEU A 166 -9.33 -23.48 -18.57
C LEU A 166 -8.68 -22.86 -17.34
N ILE A 167 -7.54 -22.17 -17.53
CA ILE A 167 -6.89 -21.41 -16.46
C ILE A 167 -7.86 -20.39 -15.87
N GLY A 168 -8.63 -19.69 -16.72
CA GLY A 168 -9.68 -18.77 -16.29
C GLY A 168 -10.75 -19.43 -15.42
N LEU A 169 -11.28 -20.60 -15.84
CA LEU A 169 -12.26 -21.36 -15.07
C LEU A 169 -11.72 -21.84 -13.73
N ILE A 170 -10.45 -22.27 -13.67
CA ILE A 170 -9.78 -22.60 -12.41
C ILE A 170 -9.73 -21.37 -11.51
N GLY A 171 -9.35 -20.21 -12.05
CA GLY A 171 -9.34 -18.94 -11.31
C GLY A 171 -10.71 -18.53 -10.78
N VAL A 172 -11.76 -18.66 -11.60
CA VAL A 172 -13.16 -18.44 -11.18
C VAL A 172 -13.56 -19.42 -10.09
N GLY A 173 -13.21 -20.70 -10.23
CA GLY A 173 -13.43 -21.71 -9.19
C GLY A 173 -12.75 -21.37 -7.87
N MET A 174 -11.50 -20.90 -7.90
CA MET A 174 -10.79 -20.39 -6.72
C MET A 174 -11.48 -19.18 -6.10
N ALA A 175 -12.01 -18.26 -6.92
CA ALA A 175 -12.76 -17.09 -6.44
C ALA A 175 -14.09 -17.50 -5.79
N MET A 176 -14.82 -18.44 -6.40
CA MET A 176 -16.04 -19.02 -5.83
C MET A 176 -15.74 -19.76 -4.52
N TRP A 177 -14.68 -20.57 -4.47
CA TRP A 177 -14.24 -21.26 -3.25
C TRP A 177 -14.00 -20.27 -2.11
N ARG A 178 -13.17 -19.26 -2.38
CA ARG A 178 -12.83 -18.22 -1.39
C ARG A 178 -14.07 -17.43 -0.95
N ARG A 179 -14.99 -17.12 -1.87
CA ARG A 179 -16.18 -16.33 -1.54
C ARG A 179 -17.23 -17.15 -0.79
N TYR A 180 -17.56 -18.37 -1.21
CA TYR A 180 -18.71 -19.13 -0.69
C TYR A 180 -18.36 -20.20 0.33
N PHE A 181 -17.12 -20.71 0.36
CA PHE A 181 -16.75 -21.85 1.20
C PHE A 181 -15.72 -21.52 2.29
N VAL A 182 -15.02 -20.38 2.20
CA VAL A 182 -14.12 -19.89 3.25
C VAL A 182 -14.78 -18.71 3.97
N ASP A 183 -14.73 -18.73 5.30
CA ASP A 183 -15.21 -17.60 6.09
C ASP A 183 -14.18 -16.47 6.08
N PHE A 184 -14.37 -15.53 5.15
CA PHE A 184 -13.62 -14.29 5.05
C PHE A 184 -14.57 -13.12 5.33
N SER A 185 -14.72 -12.77 6.61
CA SER A 185 -15.60 -11.69 7.09
C SER A 185 -15.46 -10.39 6.27
N ARG A 186 -14.23 -10.00 5.94
CA ARG A 186 -13.91 -8.81 5.16
C ARG A 186 -14.41 -8.77 3.70
N ILE A 187 -14.79 -9.91 3.12
CA ILE A 187 -15.29 -10.00 1.73
C ILE A 187 -16.82 -10.12 1.74
N ARG A 188 -17.39 -10.57 2.87
CA ARG A 188 -18.82 -10.81 3.05
C ARG A 188 -19.57 -9.74 3.86
N TRP A 189 -18.89 -8.71 4.33
CA TRP A 189 -19.50 -7.72 5.22
C TRP A 189 -20.60 -6.87 4.55
N ASP A 190 -20.46 -6.49 3.27
CA ASP A 190 -21.48 -5.81 2.46
C ASP A 190 -21.55 -6.51 1.10
N GLU A 191 -22.06 -7.75 1.13
CA GLU A 191 -22.33 -8.52 -0.10
C GLU A 191 -23.44 -7.87 -0.89
N ARG A 192 -23.15 -7.61 -2.16
CA ARG A 192 -24.14 -7.07 -3.10
C ARG A 192 -24.40 -8.07 -4.23
N PRO A 193 -25.60 -8.07 -4.83
CA PRO A 193 -25.93 -8.94 -5.96
C PRO A 193 -24.89 -8.87 -7.10
N GLU A 194 -24.33 -7.68 -7.33
CA GLU A 194 -23.27 -7.43 -8.32
C GLU A 194 -22.00 -8.29 -8.10
N ASP A 195 -21.63 -8.59 -6.84
CA ASP A 195 -20.44 -9.39 -6.52
C ASP A 195 -20.58 -10.84 -7.02
N HIS A 196 -21.80 -11.37 -6.93
CA HIS A 196 -22.15 -12.70 -7.42
C HIS A 196 -22.28 -12.70 -8.95
N LEU A 197 -22.91 -11.67 -9.52
CA LEU A 197 -23.10 -11.51 -10.95
C LEU A 197 -21.77 -11.46 -11.71
N ILE A 198 -20.77 -10.77 -11.16
CA ILE A 198 -19.43 -10.67 -11.77
C ILE A 198 -18.76 -12.06 -11.87
N ILE A 199 -18.74 -12.81 -10.77
CA ILE A 199 -18.04 -14.11 -10.70
C ILE A 199 -18.78 -15.17 -11.52
N VAL A 200 -20.11 -15.28 -11.33
CA VAL A 200 -20.92 -16.25 -12.07
C VAL A 200 -20.97 -15.88 -13.55
N GLY A 201 -21.14 -14.60 -13.88
CA GLY A 201 -21.14 -14.10 -15.25
C GLY A 201 -19.83 -14.41 -15.97
N LEU A 202 -18.69 -14.19 -15.32
CA LEU A 202 -17.38 -14.55 -15.90
C LEU A 202 -17.27 -16.06 -16.13
N GLY A 203 -17.71 -16.89 -15.18
CA GLY A 203 -17.76 -18.34 -15.34
C GLY A 203 -18.64 -18.77 -16.51
N LEU A 204 -19.82 -18.16 -16.67
CA LEU A 204 -20.74 -18.44 -17.78
C LEU A 204 -20.18 -18.02 -19.14
N VAL A 205 -19.48 -16.88 -19.22
CA VAL A 205 -18.80 -16.45 -20.46
C VAL A 205 -17.72 -17.45 -20.86
N LEU A 206 -16.88 -17.88 -19.91
CA LEU A 206 -15.83 -18.87 -20.18
C LEU A 206 -16.40 -20.23 -20.56
N LEU A 207 -17.41 -20.72 -19.83
CA LEU A 207 -18.08 -21.98 -20.14
C LEU A 207 -18.71 -21.93 -21.53
N SER A 208 -19.54 -20.92 -21.80
CA SER A 208 -20.22 -20.80 -23.10
C SER A 208 -19.23 -20.79 -24.28
N GLY A 209 -18.05 -20.19 -24.13
CA GLY A 209 -16.99 -20.24 -25.15
C GLY A 209 -16.55 -21.66 -25.49
N PHE A 210 -16.35 -22.52 -24.47
CA PHE A 210 -16.04 -23.95 -24.70
C PHE A 210 -17.16 -24.71 -25.38
N PHE A 211 -18.42 -24.42 -25.05
CA PHE A 211 -19.56 -25.07 -25.73
C PHE A 211 -19.70 -24.62 -27.19
N VAL A 212 -19.48 -23.33 -27.49
CA VAL A 212 -19.45 -22.84 -28.88
C VAL A 212 -18.42 -23.64 -29.68
N GLU A 213 -17.20 -23.73 -29.16
CA GLU A 213 -16.10 -24.41 -29.85
C GLU A 213 -16.32 -25.92 -29.95
N ALA A 214 -16.88 -26.57 -28.92
CA ALA A 214 -17.19 -27.99 -28.93
C ALA A 214 -18.21 -28.37 -30.02
N PHE A 215 -19.34 -27.65 -30.13
CA PHE A 215 -20.33 -27.91 -31.17
C PHE A 215 -19.79 -27.63 -32.58
N ARG A 216 -18.89 -26.65 -32.72
CA ARG A 216 -18.20 -26.40 -34.00
C ARG A 216 -17.31 -27.59 -34.37
N ILE A 217 -16.44 -28.02 -33.46
CA ILE A 217 -15.51 -29.14 -33.66
C ILE A 217 -16.26 -30.41 -34.05
N GLU A 218 -17.37 -30.71 -33.37
CA GLU A 218 -18.19 -31.90 -33.63
C GLU A 218 -18.63 -32.01 -35.10
N VAL A 219 -19.04 -30.90 -35.72
CA VAL A 219 -19.50 -30.88 -37.13
C VAL A 219 -18.36 -30.70 -38.12
N THR A 220 -17.31 -29.93 -37.80
CA THR A 220 -16.31 -29.52 -38.79
C THR A 220 -15.01 -30.32 -38.73
N GLU A 221 -14.50 -30.65 -37.54
CA GLU A 221 -13.13 -31.16 -37.37
C GLU A 221 -13.09 -32.61 -36.87
N LEU A 222 -14.05 -33.03 -36.05
CA LEU A 222 -13.98 -34.30 -35.31
C LEU A 222 -13.86 -35.52 -36.24
N THR A 223 -14.55 -35.49 -37.38
CA THR A 223 -14.52 -36.56 -38.39
C THR A 223 -13.54 -36.28 -39.54
N GLN A 224 -13.43 -35.02 -39.98
CA GLN A 224 -12.66 -34.65 -41.17
C GLN A 224 -11.18 -34.37 -40.87
N TYR A 225 -10.88 -33.78 -39.71
CA TYR A 225 -9.55 -33.33 -39.31
C TYR A 225 -9.28 -33.59 -37.81
N PRO A 226 -9.32 -34.85 -37.34
CA PRO A 226 -9.25 -35.18 -35.91
C PRO A 226 -7.93 -34.74 -35.24
N ASP A 227 -6.86 -34.56 -36.01
CA ASP A 227 -5.58 -34.07 -35.49
C ASP A 227 -5.58 -32.56 -35.21
N TRP A 228 -6.48 -31.79 -35.82
CA TRP A 228 -6.63 -30.35 -35.54
C TRP A 228 -7.49 -30.15 -34.28
N ALA A 229 -8.57 -30.92 -34.16
CA ALA A 229 -9.51 -30.84 -33.03
C ALA A 229 -8.82 -31.00 -31.67
N LYS A 230 -7.78 -31.85 -31.57
CA LYS A 230 -7.02 -32.11 -30.33
C LYS A 230 -6.31 -30.87 -29.76
N TRP A 231 -6.06 -29.83 -30.57
CA TRP A 231 -5.42 -28.62 -30.09
C TRP A 231 -6.36 -27.80 -29.19
N SER A 232 -7.66 -27.79 -29.46
CA SER A 232 -8.69 -27.29 -28.53
C SER A 232 -9.09 -28.39 -27.54
N PHE A 233 -8.15 -28.85 -26.72
CA PHE A 233 -8.27 -30.10 -25.95
C PHE A 233 -9.48 -30.20 -25.01
N VAL A 234 -9.88 -29.12 -24.33
CA VAL A 234 -11.08 -29.07 -23.48
C VAL A 234 -12.33 -29.16 -24.35
N SER A 235 -12.41 -28.33 -25.38
CA SER A 235 -13.52 -28.33 -26.33
C SER A 235 -13.64 -29.67 -27.08
N TYR A 236 -12.53 -30.32 -27.38
CA TYR A 236 -12.45 -31.66 -27.97
C TYR A 236 -13.04 -32.72 -27.03
N VAL A 237 -12.67 -32.72 -25.75
CA VAL A 237 -13.25 -33.64 -24.77
C VAL A 237 -14.76 -33.42 -24.65
N LEU A 238 -15.22 -32.17 -24.67
CA LEU A 238 -16.65 -31.84 -24.67
C LEU A 238 -17.36 -32.32 -25.95
N ALA A 239 -16.74 -32.15 -27.13
CA ALA A 239 -17.29 -32.64 -28.39
C ALA A 239 -17.46 -34.17 -28.40
N ASN A 240 -16.46 -34.91 -27.93
CA ASN A 240 -16.57 -36.38 -27.78
C ASN A 240 -17.63 -36.78 -26.75
N PHE A 241 -17.83 -35.97 -25.70
CA PHE A 241 -18.91 -36.19 -24.75
C PHE A 241 -20.29 -36.00 -25.40
N PHE A 242 -20.44 -35.08 -26.34
CA PHE A 242 -21.70 -34.86 -27.05
C PHE A 242 -22.06 -35.98 -28.04
N GLU A 243 -21.08 -36.67 -28.61
CA GLU A 243 -21.33 -37.86 -29.45
C GLU A 243 -22.16 -38.94 -28.71
N ILE A 244 -22.05 -39.03 -27.37
CA ILE A 244 -22.84 -39.96 -26.54
C ILE A 244 -24.34 -39.72 -26.68
N PHE A 245 -24.75 -38.47 -26.91
CA PHE A 245 -26.16 -38.10 -27.05
C PHE A 245 -26.72 -38.36 -28.45
N ALA A 246 -25.87 -38.80 -29.40
CA ALA A 246 -26.23 -39.14 -30.77
C ALA A 246 -27.10 -38.06 -31.45
N MET A 247 -26.72 -36.78 -31.28
CA MET A 247 -27.37 -35.67 -31.95
C MET A 247 -27.14 -35.75 -33.46
N ASN A 248 -28.13 -35.39 -34.26
CA ASN A 248 -27.94 -35.25 -35.70
C ASN A 248 -27.30 -33.90 -36.06
N ASP A 249 -26.73 -33.80 -37.25
CA ASP A 249 -26.03 -32.60 -37.72
C ASP A 249 -26.87 -31.32 -37.59
N ASN A 250 -28.18 -31.39 -37.88
CA ASN A 250 -29.07 -30.23 -37.75
C ASN A 250 -29.25 -29.78 -36.29
N GLN A 251 -29.30 -30.71 -35.34
CA GLN A 251 -29.37 -30.41 -33.91
C GLN A 251 -28.07 -29.79 -33.41
N ILE A 252 -26.92 -30.27 -33.88
CA ILE A 252 -25.61 -29.73 -33.50
C ILE A 252 -25.42 -28.33 -34.09
N LEU A 253 -25.77 -28.13 -35.37
CA LEU A 253 -25.75 -26.82 -36.03
C LEU A 253 -26.66 -25.82 -35.30
N TRP A 254 -27.88 -26.22 -34.93
CA TRP A 254 -28.77 -25.33 -34.15
C TRP A 254 -28.17 -24.99 -32.77
N SER A 255 -27.64 -25.99 -32.06
CA SER A 255 -26.99 -25.81 -30.76
C SER A 255 -25.78 -24.88 -30.85
N HIS A 256 -24.96 -25.02 -31.88
CA HIS A 256 -23.85 -24.12 -32.17
C HIS A 256 -24.33 -22.68 -32.33
N SER A 257 -25.29 -22.42 -33.24
CA SER A 257 -25.78 -21.05 -33.48
C SER A 257 -26.42 -20.44 -32.22
N ALA A 258 -27.23 -21.21 -31.48
CA ALA A 258 -27.86 -20.76 -30.25
C ALA A 258 -26.84 -20.44 -29.16
N MET A 259 -25.83 -21.30 -28.98
CA MET A 259 -24.76 -21.08 -28.00
C MET A 259 -23.88 -19.89 -28.41
N TRP A 260 -23.61 -19.70 -29.70
CA TRP A 260 -22.84 -18.57 -30.19
C TRP A 260 -23.52 -17.24 -29.86
N TRP A 261 -24.82 -17.10 -30.15
CA TRP A 261 -25.58 -15.88 -29.78
C TRP A 261 -25.65 -15.68 -28.28
N THR A 262 -25.83 -16.77 -27.53
CA THR A 262 -25.82 -16.73 -26.05
C THR A 262 -24.47 -16.22 -25.53
N HIS A 263 -23.36 -16.76 -26.04
CA HIS A 263 -22.02 -16.35 -25.68
C HIS A 263 -21.78 -14.86 -25.99
N ILE A 264 -22.16 -14.39 -27.19
CA ILE A 264 -22.03 -12.99 -27.58
C ILE A 264 -22.82 -12.08 -26.64
N VAL A 265 -24.10 -12.37 -26.39
CA VAL A 265 -24.92 -11.56 -25.47
C VAL A 265 -24.32 -11.55 -24.06
N LEU A 266 -23.89 -12.71 -23.55
CA LEU A 266 -23.24 -12.81 -22.24
C LEU A 266 -21.93 -12.01 -22.17
N ALA A 267 -21.06 -12.14 -23.17
CA ALA A 267 -19.77 -11.47 -23.23
C ALA A 267 -19.94 -9.94 -23.27
N PHE A 268 -20.78 -9.42 -24.18
CA PHE A 268 -21.03 -7.98 -24.28
C PHE A 268 -21.74 -7.42 -23.04
N SER A 269 -22.67 -8.16 -22.45
CA SER A 269 -23.32 -7.77 -21.19
C SER A 269 -22.31 -7.70 -20.05
N TRP A 270 -21.43 -8.70 -19.93
CA TRP A 270 -20.39 -8.72 -18.89
C TRP A 270 -19.36 -7.60 -19.08
N LEU A 271 -18.95 -7.31 -20.32
CA LEU A 271 -18.07 -6.18 -20.64
C LEU A 271 -18.73 -4.83 -20.31
N ALA A 272 -20.03 -4.67 -20.55
CA ALA A 272 -20.74 -3.44 -20.22
C ALA A 272 -20.79 -3.21 -18.70
N LEU A 273 -20.87 -4.28 -17.88
CA LEU A 273 -20.82 -4.17 -16.42
C LEU A 273 -19.50 -3.62 -15.89
N ILE A 274 -18.42 -3.60 -16.68
CA ILE A 274 -17.09 -3.15 -16.22
C ILE A 274 -17.16 -1.72 -15.66
N VAL A 275 -17.87 -0.80 -16.30
CA VAL A 275 -17.91 0.62 -15.88
C VAL A 275 -19.05 0.95 -14.90
N PHE A 276 -19.87 -0.03 -14.54
CA PHE A 276 -20.99 0.15 -13.60
C PHE A 276 -20.84 -0.67 -12.32
N THR A 277 -19.78 -1.47 -12.23
CA THR A 277 -19.51 -2.37 -11.12
C THR A 277 -18.05 -2.23 -10.70
N ARG A 278 -17.65 -3.00 -9.69
CA ARG A 278 -16.29 -3.01 -9.13
C ARG A 278 -15.22 -3.53 -10.08
N LEU A 279 -15.58 -3.94 -11.30
CA LEU A 279 -14.64 -4.31 -12.37
C LEU A 279 -13.97 -3.10 -13.01
N ASP A 280 -14.45 -1.88 -12.74
CA ASP A 280 -13.85 -0.61 -13.13
C ASP A 280 -12.38 -0.47 -12.72
N HIS A 281 -11.95 -1.20 -11.68
CA HIS A 281 -10.56 -1.33 -11.27
C HIS A 281 -9.62 -1.82 -12.37
N LEU A 282 -10.12 -2.50 -13.41
CA LEU A 282 -9.33 -2.85 -14.60
C LEU A 282 -8.74 -1.60 -15.27
N PHE A 283 -9.45 -0.47 -15.21
CA PHE A 283 -8.98 0.83 -15.67
C PHE A 283 -8.39 1.66 -14.52
N PHE A 284 -9.11 1.74 -13.40
CA PHE A 284 -8.75 2.67 -12.33
C PHE A 284 -7.51 2.24 -11.55
N ALA A 285 -7.21 0.95 -11.41
CA ALA A 285 -6.00 0.53 -10.69
C ALA A 285 -4.70 0.88 -11.46
N PRO A 286 -4.56 0.62 -12.78
CA PRO A 286 -3.42 1.12 -13.55
C PRO A 286 -3.33 2.65 -13.60
N ILE A 287 -4.46 3.36 -13.72
CA ILE A 287 -4.46 4.83 -13.67
C ILE A 287 -4.00 5.31 -12.28
N ASN A 288 -4.49 4.70 -11.20
CA ASN A 288 -4.06 5.09 -9.86
C ASN A 288 -2.60 4.73 -9.61
N ALA A 289 -2.08 3.65 -10.19
CA ALA A 289 -0.65 3.36 -10.17
C ALA A 289 0.18 4.47 -10.86
N PHE A 290 -0.33 5.07 -11.94
CA PHE A 290 0.29 6.24 -12.56
C PHE A 290 0.24 7.48 -11.66
N LEU A 291 -0.93 7.72 -11.04
CA LEU A 291 -1.18 8.88 -10.18
C LEU A 291 -0.57 8.76 -8.78
N LEU A 292 -0.19 7.55 -8.37
CA LEU A 292 0.49 7.28 -7.11
C LEU A 292 1.68 8.21 -6.97
N ARG A 293 1.78 8.81 -5.79
CA ARG A 293 2.84 9.76 -5.46
C ARG A 293 4.26 9.18 -5.73
N THR A 294 5.21 10.07 -6.02
CA THR A 294 6.59 9.69 -6.35
C THR A 294 7.61 9.99 -5.24
N ASP A 295 7.16 10.72 -4.23
CA ASP A 295 7.86 11.03 -2.99
C ASP A 295 7.55 9.99 -1.89
N SER A 296 8.05 10.24 -0.67
CA SER A 296 7.86 9.35 0.47
C SER A 296 6.38 9.21 0.84
N PRO A 297 5.88 7.99 1.15
CA PRO A 297 4.52 7.78 1.63
C PRO A 297 4.24 8.44 3.00
N GLY A 298 5.27 8.87 3.72
CA GLY A 298 5.15 9.59 4.99
C GLY A 298 5.20 11.11 4.87
N ARG A 299 5.31 11.66 3.65
CA ARG A 299 5.24 13.10 3.39
C ARG A 299 3.78 13.55 3.29
N LEU A 300 3.39 14.59 4.00
CA LEU A 300 2.07 15.21 3.82
C LEU A 300 2.14 16.38 2.81
N SER A 301 1.02 16.67 2.14
CA SER A 301 0.88 17.87 1.31
C SER A 301 1.05 19.12 2.16
N THR A 302 1.61 20.20 1.61
CA THR A 302 1.59 21.52 2.28
C THR A 302 0.30 22.26 1.95
N ILE A 303 -0.06 23.20 2.83
CA ILE A 303 -1.05 24.23 2.55
C ILE A 303 -0.28 25.48 2.11
N PRO A 304 -0.29 25.85 0.82
CA PRO A 304 0.41 27.03 0.32
C PRO A 304 -0.29 28.31 0.79
N ASN A 305 0.48 29.37 1.02
CA ASN A 305 0.00 30.68 1.48
C ASN A 305 -1.01 30.54 2.63
N ILE A 306 -0.61 29.83 3.69
CA ILE A 306 -1.54 29.44 4.76
C ILE A 306 -2.26 30.65 5.37
N GLU A 307 -1.63 31.83 5.40
CA GLU A 307 -2.22 33.08 5.89
C GLU A 307 -3.39 33.61 5.04
N GLU A 308 -3.48 33.19 3.77
CA GLU A 308 -4.53 33.59 2.82
C GLU A 308 -5.67 32.55 2.75
N GLN A 309 -5.55 31.43 3.45
CA GLN A 309 -6.53 30.35 3.37
C GLN A 309 -7.73 30.61 4.28
N GLU A 310 -8.92 30.43 3.72
CA GLU A 310 -10.17 30.44 4.49
C GLU A 310 -10.50 29.05 5.06
N ILE A 311 -9.99 27.98 4.44
CA ILE A 311 -10.16 26.59 4.87
C ILE A 311 -8.82 25.89 4.82
N PHE A 312 -8.47 25.22 5.92
CA PHE A 312 -7.16 24.60 6.07
C PHE A 312 -7.15 23.08 5.86
N GLY A 313 -8.30 22.45 5.66
CA GLY A 313 -8.40 21.01 5.44
C GLY A 313 -9.56 20.60 4.55
N VAL A 314 -10.09 19.41 4.80
CA VAL A 314 -11.26 18.87 4.11
C VAL A 314 -12.42 18.73 5.08
N GLY A 315 -13.39 19.66 4.98
CA GLY A 315 -14.65 19.62 5.72
C GLY A 315 -15.83 19.13 4.88
N TYR A 316 -15.80 19.37 3.57
CA TYR A 316 -16.85 18.98 2.62
C TYR A 316 -16.30 18.18 1.44
N ILE A 317 -17.14 17.43 0.73
CA ILE A 317 -16.67 16.51 -0.33
C ILE A 317 -15.91 17.22 -1.46
N GLN A 318 -16.31 18.45 -1.79
CA GLN A 318 -15.65 19.29 -2.79
C GLN A 318 -14.32 19.90 -2.32
N ASP A 319 -13.98 19.80 -1.03
CA ASP A 319 -12.68 20.26 -0.53
C ASP A 319 -11.55 19.29 -0.84
N PHE A 320 -11.85 18.02 -1.10
CA PHE A 320 -10.86 17.05 -1.56
C PHE A 320 -10.26 17.47 -2.91
N SER A 321 -9.04 17.03 -3.18
CA SER A 321 -8.51 17.09 -4.54
C SER A 321 -9.25 16.16 -5.48
N TRP A 322 -9.25 16.46 -6.78
CA TRP A 322 -9.84 15.57 -7.79
C TRP A 322 -9.23 14.16 -7.74
N LYS A 323 -7.94 14.04 -7.37
CA LYS A 323 -7.25 12.76 -7.21
C LYS A 323 -7.81 11.97 -6.02
N GLN A 324 -8.05 12.62 -4.88
CA GLN A 324 -8.66 11.95 -3.72
C GLN A 324 -10.07 11.46 -4.06
N LEU A 325 -10.88 12.25 -4.79
CA LEU A 325 -12.19 11.80 -5.27
C LEU A 325 -12.09 10.61 -6.24
N PHE A 326 -11.10 10.61 -7.14
CA PHE A 326 -10.80 9.48 -8.02
C PHE A 326 -10.44 8.20 -7.24
N GLU A 327 -9.65 8.32 -6.16
CA GLU A 327 -9.27 7.18 -5.32
C GLU A 327 -10.46 6.53 -4.60
N LEU A 328 -11.52 7.29 -4.32
CA LEU A 328 -12.77 6.73 -3.79
C LEU A 328 -13.36 5.71 -4.76
N ASP A 329 -13.38 6.04 -6.05
CA ASP A 329 -13.90 5.16 -7.09
C ASP A 329 -13.00 3.95 -7.33
N ALA A 330 -11.68 4.09 -7.23
CA ALA A 330 -10.73 2.99 -7.39
C ALA A 330 -10.89 1.87 -6.35
N CYS A 331 -11.60 2.09 -5.24
CA CYS A 331 -11.76 1.13 -4.16
C CYS A 331 -12.60 -0.08 -4.54
N VAL A 332 -11.97 -1.26 -4.55
CA VAL A 332 -12.60 -2.57 -4.85
C VAL A 332 -13.18 -3.30 -3.64
N ARG A 333 -13.14 -2.70 -2.44
CA ARG A 333 -13.73 -3.27 -1.22
C ARG A 333 -13.21 -4.65 -0.81
N CYS A 334 -11.93 -4.91 -1.05
CA CYS A 334 -11.29 -6.19 -0.71
C CYS A 334 -10.97 -6.36 0.78
N GLY A 335 -11.12 -5.32 1.59
CA GLY A 335 -10.86 -5.34 3.04
C GLY A 335 -9.41 -5.50 3.48
N ARG A 336 -8.44 -5.58 2.55
CA ARG A 336 -7.00 -5.77 2.90
C ARG A 336 -6.46 -4.67 3.78
N CYS A 337 -6.87 -3.42 3.54
CA CYS A 337 -6.48 -2.28 4.35
C CYS A 337 -7.08 -2.33 5.76
N THR A 338 -8.27 -2.94 5.92
CA THR A 338 -8.93 -3.17 7.21
C THR A 338 -8.22 -4.24 8.03
N ASP A 339 -7.90 -5.38 7.42
CA ASP A 339 -7.26 -6.51 8.13
C ASP A 339 -5.91 -6.16 8.78
N VAL A 340 -5.19 -5.21 8.18
CA VAL A 340 -3.86 -4.78 8.65
C VAL A 340 -3.90 -3.48 9.43
N CYS A 341 -5.07 -2.86 9.59
CA CYS A 341 -5.22 -1.63 10.36
C CYS A 341 -5.06 -1.95 11.85
N PRO A 342 -4.05 -1.39 12.55
CA PRO A 342 -3.85 -1.67 13.97
C PRO A 342 -5.04 -1.27 14.83
N ALA A 343 -5.68 -0.14 14.50
CA ALA A 343 -6.87 0.34 15.18
C ALA A 343 -8.05 -0.64 15.01
N ASN A 344 -8.31 -1.13 13.79
CA ASN A 344 -9.35 -2.13 13.55
C ASN A 344 -9.09 -3.43 14.32
N ILE A 345 -7.84 -3.92 14.31
CA ILE A 345 -7.46 -5.15 15.03
C ILE A 345 -7.68 -4.99 16.54
N ALA A 346 -7.44 -3.80 17.09
CA ALA A 346 -7.66 -3.49 18.50
C ALA A 346 -9.13 -3.17 18.85
N GLY A 347 -10.07 -3.28 17.89
CA GLY A 347 -11.49 -3.00 18.11
C GLY A 347 -11.85 -1.51 18.15
N GLN A 348 -10.99 -0.64 17.65
CA GLN A 348 -11.25 0.80 17.54
C GLN A 348 -12.05 1.12 16.27
N PRO A 349 -12.78 2.25 16.21
CA PRO A 349 -13.71 2.55 15.11
C PRO A 349 -13.00 3.05 13.84
N LEU A 350 -11.94 2.40 13.39
CA LEU A 350 -11.27 2.71 12.12
C LEU A 350 -11.13 1.49 11.24
N SER A 351 -11.93 1.46 10.18
CA SER A 351 -11.75 0.57 9.04
C SER A 351 -11.43 1.41 7.81
N PRO A 352 -10.18 1.39 7.29
CA PRO A 352 -9.81 2.20 6.14
C PRO A 352 -10.66 1.91 4.89
N MET A 353 -11.15 0.68 4.74
CA MET A 353 -12.10 0.36 3.65
C MET A 353 -13.45 1.05 3.86
N HIS A 354 -14.03 1.00 5.06
CA HIS A 354 -15.32 1.64 5.33
C HIS A 354 -15.22 3.15 5.17
N LEU A 355 -14.17 3.78 5.71
CA LEU A 355 -13.92 5.20 5.51
C LEU A 355 -13.97 5.60 4.02
N ILE A 356 -13.28 4.86 3.15
CA ILE A 356 -13.29 5.14 1.71
C ILE A 356 -14.66 4.86 1.08
N GLN A 357 -15.39 3.85 1.54
CA GLN A 357 -16.73 3.52 1.03
C GLN A 357 -17.80 4.53 1.47
N ASP A 358 -17.73 5.02 2.70
CA ASP A 358 -18.63 6.03 3.23
C ASP A 358 -18.41 7.35 2.51
N LEU A 359 -17.14 7.72 2.25
CA LEU A 359 -16.80 8.86 1.40
C LEU A 359 -17.29 8.68 -0.06
N LYS A 360 -17.11 7.48 -0.65
CA LYS A 360 -17.62 7.16 -2.00
C LYS A 360 -19.15 7.29 -2.05
N GLY A 361 -19.85 6.74 -1.06
CA GLY A 361 -21.30 6.81 -0.94
C GLY A 361 -21.79 8.25 -0.79
N HIS A 362 -21.09 9.04 0.03
CA HIS A 362 -21.38 10.45 0.20
C HIS A 362 -21.19 11.22 -1.12
N LEU A 363 -20.05 11.07 -1.81
CA LEU A 363 -19.83 11.67 -3.15
C LEU A 363 -20.94 11.30 -4.14
N ALA A 364 -21.35 10.03 -4.18
CA ALA A 364 -22.42 9.59 -5.06
C ALA A 364 -23.79 10.22 -4.71
N SER A 365 -24.03 10.50 -3.42
CA SER A 365 -25.30 11.07 -2.94
C SER A 365 -25.41 12.59 -3.18
N VAL A 366 -24.37 13.37 -2.89
CA VAL A 366 -24.41 14.84 -2.97
C VAL A 366 -23.77 15.39 -4.25
N GLY A 367 -22.82 14.66 -4.84
CA GLY A 367 -22.02 15.12 -5.99
C GLY A 367 -22.85 15.60 -7.19
N PRO A 368 -23.90 14.88 -7.64
CA PRO A 368 -24.74 15.34 -8.75
C PRO A 368 -25.43 16.68 -8.47
N SER A 369 -25.88 16.91 -7.25
CA SER A 369 -26.55 18.15 -6.84
C SER A 369 -25.56 19.31 -6.74
N ILE A 370 -24.37 19.06 -6.17
CA ILE A 370 -23.25 20.02 -6.13
C ILE A 370 -22.86 20.43 -7.55
N GLN A 371 -22.70 19.46 -8.45
CA GLN A 371 -22.35 19.70 -9.84
C GLN A 371 -23.39 20.56 -10.56
N LYS A 372 -24.69 20.25 -10.37
CA LYS A 372 -25.77 21.02 -10.97
C LYS A 372 -25.73 22.49 -10.54
N ILE A 373 -25.63 22.74 -9.24
CA ILE A 373 -25.66 24.09 -8.69
C ILE A 373 -24.38 24.87 -9.03
N GLY A 374 -23.22 24.20 -9.01
CA GLY A 374 -21.97 24.80 -9.48
C GLY A 374 -22.04 25.23 -10.95
N ASN A 375 -22.64 24.41 -11.82
CA ASN A 375 -22.86 24.76 -13.23
C ASN A 375 -23.85 25.93 -13.43
N GLU A 376 -24.79 26.10 -12.49
CA GLU A 376 -25.74 27.23 -12.46
C GLU A 376 -25.12 28.50 -11.82
N GLY A 377 -23.86 28.44 -11.37
CA GLY A 377 -23.17 29.54 -10.70
C GLY A 377 -23.63 29.79 -9.27
N GLY A 378 -24.33 28.84 -8.66
CA GLY A 378 -24.81 28.91 -7.29
C GLY A 378 -23.76 28.46 -6.26
N ASP A 379 -24.03 28.74 -4.99
CA ASP A 379 -23.19 28.31 -3.88
C ASP A 379 -23.29 26.79 -3.67
N THR A 380 -22.21 26.08 -3.96
CA THR A 380 -22.12 24.62 -3.81
C THR A 380 -22.22 24.16 -2.35
N ARG A 381 -21.91 25.02 -1.38
CA ARG A 381 -22.02 24.70 0.05
C ARG A 381 -23.46 24.69 0.53
N SER A 382 -24.35 25.44 -0.11
CA SER A 382 -25.78 25.46 0.22
C SER A 382 -26.49 24.10 0.02
N VAL A 383 -25.88 23.20 -0.76
CA VAL A 383 -26.45 21.93 -1.22
C VAL A 383 -25.93 20.74 -0.42
N SER A 384 -24.78 20.89 0.21
CA SER A 384 -24.19 19.91 1.10
C SER A 384 -24.04 20.53 2.49
N PRO A 385 -25.16 20.80 3.20
CA PRO A 385 -25.09 21.26 4.58
C PRO A 385 -24.50 20.18 5.51
N ILE A 386 -24.43 18.93 5.01
CA ILE A 386 -23.85 17.81 5.73
C ILE A 386 -22.33 17.99 5.74
N SER A 387 -21.77 18.12 6.93
CA SER A 387 -20.32 18.13 7.12
C SER A 387 -19.80 16.72 6.89
N MET A 388 -18.76 16.57 6.07
CA MET A 388 -18.12 15.27 5.90
C MET A 388 -17.55 14.77 7.23
N VAL A 389 -16.98 15.69 8.02
CA VAL A 389 -16.38 15.35 9.29
C VAL A 389 -17.37 15.57 10.44
N GLY A 390 -17.56 14.55 11.27
CA GLY A 390 -18.52 14.48 12.36
C GLY A 390 -19.82 13.76 11.96
N GLU A 391 -20.34 13.99 10.75
CA GLU A 391 -21.62 13.41 10.31
C GLU A 391 -21.45 12.20 9.37
N VAL A 392 -20.62 12.31 8.32
CA VAL A 392 -20.34 11.17 7.41
C VAL A 392 -19.24 10.28 7.98
N ILE A 393 -18.13 10.89 8.40
CA ILE A 393 -17.02 10.22 9.07
C ILE A 393 -16.93 10.77 10.48
N HIS A 394 -17.15 9.91 11.47
CA HIS A 394 -17.08 10.29 12.88
C HIS A 394 -15.66 10.69 13.30
N ASP A 395 -15.54 11.65 14.21
CA ASP A 395 -14.27 12.19 14.70
C ASP A 395 -13.38 11.07 15.28
N GLU A 396 -13.97 10.11 16.01
CA GLU A 396 -13.25 8.96 16.60
C GLU A 396 -12.59 8.08 15.52
N THR A 397 -13.22 7.96 14.34
CA THR A 397 -12.65 7.23 13.20
C THR A 397 -11.36 7.90 12.74
N LEU A 398 -11.37 9.23 12.66
CA LEU A 398 -10.21 10.00 12.23
C LEU A 398 -9.11 9.94 13.29
N TRP A 399 -9.44 10.11 14.57
CA TRP A 399 -8.47 10.08 15.67
C TRP A 399 -7.86 8.68 15.89
N ALA A 400 -8.57 7.60 15.54
CA ALA A 400 -8.04 6.24 15.59
C ALA A 400 -6.92 5.94 14.55
N CYS A 401 -6.61 6.85 13.63
CA CYS A 401 -5.50 6.65 12.68
C CYS A 401 -4.12 6.91 13.32
N ARG A 402 -3.20 5.94 13.20
CA ARG A 402 -1.80 6.06 13.68
C ARG A 402 -0.81 6.58 12.64
N THR A 403 -1.30 6.97 11.46
CA THR A 403 -0.50 7.37 10.28
C THR A 403 0.60 6.36 9.88
N CYS A 404 0.50 5.10 10.30
CA CYS A 404 1.56 4.09 10.14
C CYS A 404 1.72 3.53 8.72
N GLY A 405 0.79 3.85 7.81
CA GLY A 405 0.83 3.45 6.40
C GLY A 405 0.53 1.98 6.09
N ALA A 406 0.12 1.15 7.07
CA ALA A 406 -0.17 -0.27 6.82
C ALA A 406 -1.25 -0.48 5.74
N CYS A 407 -2.33 0.30 5.81
CA CYS A 407 -3.42 0.29 4.82
C CYS A 407 -2.95 0.67 3.41
N VAL A 408 -2.09 1.69 3.31
CA VAL A 408 -1.51 2.16 2.04
C VAL A 408 -0.58 1.09 1.47
N GLN A 409 0.23 0.45 2.30
CA GLN A 409 1.16 -0.60 1.88
C GLN A 409 0.42 -1.81 1.29
N GLU A 410 -0.69 -2.23 1.90
CA GLU A 410 -1.44 -3.41 1.48
C GLU A 410 -2.50 -3.17 0.40
N CYS A 411 -2.88 -1.91 0.14
CA CYS A 411 -3.93 -1.61 -0.84
C CYS A 411 -3.52 -2.00 -2.27
N PRO A 412 -4.19 -2.99 -2.90
CA PRO A 412 -3.82 -3.49 -4.23
C PRO A 412 -4.21 -2.55 -5.37
N VAL A 413 -4.94 -1.48 -5.07
CA VAL A 413 -5.36 -0.43 -6.02
C VAL A 413 -4.78 0.93 -5.63
N MET A 414 -3.73 0.94 -4.79
CA MET A 414 -2.87 2.09 -4.50
C MET A 414 -3.55 3.31 -3.83
N ILE A 415 -4.65 3.12 -3.11
CA ILE A 415 -5.33 4.21 -2.38
C ILE A 415 -4.47 4.74 -1.21
N GLU A 416 -4.35 6.07 -1.14
CA GLU A 416 -3.59 6.82 -0.16
C GLU A 416 -4.51 7.28 1.00
N HIS A 417 -4.86 6.32 1.85
CA HIS A 417 -5.78 6.53 2.98
C HIS A 417 -5.27 7.57 4.00
N VAL A 418 -3.96 7.60 4.27
CA VAL A 418 -3.38 8.45 5.34
C VAL A 418 -3.52 9.94 5.03
N PRO A 419 -3.12 10.45 3.84
CA PRO A 419 -3.36 11.85 3.47
C PRO A 419 -4.83 12.25 3.60
N THR A 420 -5.74 11.43 3.08
CA THR A 420 -7.20 11.65 3.16
C THR A 420 -7.67 11.85 4.61
N ILE A 421 -7.19 11.03 5.55
CA ILE A 421 -7.51 11.18 6.98
C ILE A 421 -6.89 12.44 7.59
N VAL A 422 -5.62 12.73 7.28
CA VAL A 422 -4.94 13.89 7.86
C VAL A 422 -5.53 15.21 7.34
N ASP A 423 -5.96 15.27 6.08
CA ASP A 423 -6.63 16.45 5.53
C ASP A 423 -7.97 16.72 6.22
N MET A 424 -8.72 15.68 6.61
CA MET A 424 -9.92 15.85 7.44
C MET A 424 -9.57 16.27 8.88
N ARG A 425 -8.46 15.76 9.45
CA ARG A 425 -7.98 16.22 10.77
C ARG A 425 -7.55 17.69 10.76
N ARG A 426 -6.97 18.16 9.66
CA ARG A 426 -6.62 19.58 9.49
C ARG A 426 -7.83 20.47 9.66
N PHE A 427 -8.94 20.10 9.04
CA PHE A 427 -10.22 20.80 9.19
C PHE A 427 -10.73 20.76 10.65
N LEU A 428 -10.71 19.58 11.27
CA LEU A 428 -11.10 19.45 12.68
C LEU A 428 -10.31 20.36 13.63
N VAL A 429 -9.00 20.45 13.43
CA VAL A 429 -8.13 21.20 14.35
C VAL A 429 -8.14 22.70 14.06
N MET A 430 -8.00 23.10 12.80
CA MET A 430 -7.75 24.49 12.44
C MET A 430 -9.04 25.28 12.18
N ASP A 431 -10.10 24.63 11.68
CA ASP A 431 -11.36 25.29 11.35
C ASP A 431 -12.39 25.11 12.48
N GLU A 432 -12.48 23.91 13.06
CA GLU A 432 -13.53 23.54 14.03
C GLU A 432 -13.07 23.55 15.49
N ALA A 433 -11.76 23.61 15.75
CA ALA A 433 -11.16 23.46 17.09
C ALA A 433 -11.66 22.20 17.85
N ARG A 434 -11.98 21.12 17.12
CA ARG A 434 -12.49 19.84 17.64
C ARG A 434 -11.39 18.78 17.64
N LEU A 435 -10.77 18.56 18.79
CA LEU A 435 -9.71 17.58 18.99
C LEU A 435 -9.68 17.05 20.44
N PRO A 436 -9.05 15.89 20.71
CA PRO A 436 -8.91 15.37 22.06
C PRO A 436 -8.16 16.34 22.98
N GLN A 437 -8.62 16.48 24.22
CA GLN A 437 -8.09 17.48 25.18
C GLN A 437 -6.59 17.32 25.45
N THR A 438 -6.11 16.08 25.60
CA THR A 438 -4.68 15.80 25.81
C THR A 438 -3.83 16.13 24.57
N ALA A 439 -4.41 15.98 23.37
CA ALA A 439 -3.75 16.37 22.12
C ALA A 439 -3.70 17.90 21.98
N GLN A 440 -4.76 18.60 22.38
CA GLN A 440 -4.78 20.06 22.47
C GLN A 440 -3.72 20.57 23.45
N ALA A 441 -3.61 19.95 24.63
CA ALA A 441 -2.58 20.29 25.60
C ALA A 441 -1.17 20.06 25.04
N ALA A 442 -0.95 19.01 24.25
CA ALA A 442 0.33 18.79 23.59
C ALA A 442 0.65 19.90 22.58
N LEU A 443 -0.31 20.33 21.74
CA LEU A 443 -0.13 21.46 20.82
C LEU A 443 0.20 22.77 21.56
N GLN A 444 -0.52 23.07 22.63
CA GLN A 444 -0.27 24.24 23.47
C GLN A 444 1.13 24.20 24.12
N ASN A 445 1.58 23.03 24.59
CA ASN A 445 2.93 22.89 25.12
C ASN A 445 3.99 23.08 24.03
N ILE A 446 3.75 22.61 22.80
CA ILE A 446 4.67 22.87 21.69
C ILE A 446 4.78 24.36 21.43
N GLU A 447 3.67 25.08 21.39
CA GLU A 447 3.64 26.52 21.15
C GLU A 447 4.34 27.31 22.29
N MET A 448 4.05 26.98 23.55
CA MET A 448 4.56 27.73 24.69
C MET A 448 5.98 27.33 25.13
N ARG A 449 6.35 26.06 24.97
CA ARG A 449 7.59 25.48 25.52
C ARG A 449 8.51 24.87 24.46
N GLY A 450 8.09 24.82 23.21
CA GLY A 450 8.86 24.19 22.13
C GLY A 450 8.89 22.66 22.20
N HIS A 451 8.01 22.00 22.97
CA HIS A 451 7.91 20.53 23.03
C HIS A 451 6.54 20.04 23.51
N PRO A 452 6.09 18.82 23.15
CA PRO A 452 4.73 18.35 23.46
C PRO A 452 4.53 17.80 24.88
N TRP A 453 5.61 17.48 25.60
CA TRP A 453 5.52 16.78 26.88
C TRP A 453 5.08 17.69 28.03
N SER A 454 3.91 17.41 28.60
CA SER A 454 3.40 18.07 29.80
C SER A 454 4.09 17.53 31.06
N GLY A 455 4.26 18.38 32.08
CA GLY A 455 4.72 17.96 33.42
C GLY A 455 6.19 17.54 33.55
N THR A 456 6.94 17.41 32.46
CA THR A 456 8.37 17.09 32.54
C THR A 456 9.16 18.22 33.21
N ALA A 457 10.00 17.83 34.18
CA ALA A 457 10.98 18.68 34.86
C ALA A 457 12.39 18.52 34.25
N LEU A 458 12.53 17.65 33.25
CA LEU A 458 13.78 17.47 32.53
C LEU A 458 14.00 18.65 31.58
N GLU A 459 15.27 19.00 31.38
CA GLU A 459 15.72 20.00 30.44
C GLU A 459 16.36 19.34 29.21
N ARG A 460 16.52 20.08 28.11
CA ARG A 460 17.14 19.56 26.88
C ARG A 460 18.57 19.04 27.08
N THR A 461 19.25 19.50 28.12
CA THR A 461 20.61 19.13 28.48
C THR A 461 20.71 18.09 29.58
N THR A 462 19.62 17.66 30.23
CA THR A 462 19.69 16.74 31.38
C THR A 462 20.34 15.39 31.03
N TRP A 463 20.19 14.90 29.80
CA TRP A 463 20.86 13.67 29.37
C TRP A 463 22.39 13.80 29.28
N MET A 464 22.94 15.02 29.23
CA MET A 464 24.38 15.28 29.17
C MET A 464 25.07 15.03 30.51
N ASP A 465 24.31 14.99 31.60
CA ASP A 465 24.84 14.82 32.95
C ASP A 465 25.62 13.50 33.07
N GLY A 466 26.89 13.62 33.45
CA GLY A 466 27.81 12.48 33.61
C GLY A 466 28.43 11.96 32.31
N LEU A 467 28.36 12.69 31.19
CA LEU A 467 29.01 12.32 29.92
C LEU A 467 30.33 13.07 29.63
N GLY A 468 30.75 13.96 30.51
CA GLY A 468 31.91 14.83 30.29
C GLY A 468 31.58 15.98 29.32
N ASP A 469 32.54 16.37 28.48
CA ASP A 469 32.37 17.45 27.51
C ASP A 469 31.53 16.99 26.31
N VAL A 470 30.30 17.50 26.21
CA VAL A 470 29.38 17.24 25.10
C VAL A 470 29.53 18.37 24.07
N PRO A 471 30.02 18.10 22.84
CA PRO A 471 30.29 19.15 21.88
C PRO A 471 29.00 19.87 21.45
N ILE A 472 28.99 21.20 21.54
CA ILE A 472 27.91 22.03 21.00
C ILE A 472 28.17 22.29 19.52
N PHE A 473 27.13 22.11 18.70
CA PHE A 473 27.24 22.31 17.26
C PHE A 473 27.39 23.80 16.92
N ASP A 474 28.55 24.16 16.39
CA ASP A 474 28.89 25.53 15.96
C ASP A 474 29.28 25.62 14.47
N GLY A 475 29.13 24.51 13.73
CA GLY A 475 29.45 24.39 12.32
C GLY A 475 30.88 23.90 12.05
N THR A 476 31.69 23.67 13.09
CA THR A 476 33.01 23.02 12.94
C THR A 476 32.93 21.50 12.87
N GLN A 477 31.80 20.92 13.28
CA GLN A 477 31.54 19.48 13.29
C GLN A 477 30.87 19.01 11.99
N ASP A 478 31.10 17.76 11.61
CA ASP A 478 30.54 17.19 10.36
C ASP A 478 29.05 16.87 10.49
N TYR A 479 28.61 16.46 11.69
CA TYR A 479 27.24 16.01 11.96
C TYR A 479 26.58 16.81 13.09
N LEU A 480 25.35 17.24 12.87
CA LEU A 480 24.44 17.59 13.95
C LEU A 480 23.79 16.30 14.50
N TYR A 481 24.05 15.96 15.75
CA TYR A 481 23.29 14.95 16.46
C TYR A 481 22.01 15.56 17.03
N TRP A 482 20.88 15.21 16.43
CA TRP A 482 19.56 15.66 16.83
C TRP A 482 18.94 14.70 17.85
N VAL A 483 18.86 15.16 19.10
CA VAL A 483 18.34 14.38 20.22
C VAL A 483 16.81 14.33 20.17
N GLY A 484 16.18 15.48 19.91
CA GLY A 484 14.74 15.62 19.81
C GLY A 484 14.01 15.52 21.15
N CYS A 485 12.69 15.72 21.13
CA CYS A 485 11.90 15.88 22.35
C CYS A 485 11.92 14.61 23.23
N SER A 486 11.68 13.44 22.64
CA SER A 486 11.61 12.19 23.42
C SER A 486 12.97 11.81 23.99
N GLY A 487 14.05 12.00 23.23
CA GLY A 487 15.40 11.66 23.66
C GLY A 487 15.94 12.50 24.82
N SER A 488 15.43 13.72 24.96
CA SER A 488 15.91 14.68 25.97
C SER A 488 14.95 14.91 27.14
N LEU A 489 13.65 14.66 26.97
CA LEU A 489 12.62 15.07 27.94
C LEU A 489 11.80 13.91 28.52
N VAL A 490 12.15 12.67 28.21
CA VAL A 490 11.51 11.45 28.74
C VAL A 490 12.56 10.59 29.42
N GLU A 491 12.35 10.28 30.70
CA GLU A 491 13.32 9.59 31.57
C GLU A 491 13.88 8.31 30.95
N ARG A 492 13.01 7.42 30.46
CA ARG A 492 13.43 6.16 29.82
C ARG A 492 14.35 6.36 28.62
N ASN A 493 14.18 7.45 27.89
CA ASN A 493 14.95 7.69 26.67
C ASN A 493 16.30 8.36 26.95
N LEU A 494 16.56 8.86 28.17
CA LEU A 494 17.86 9.43 28.51
C LEU A 494 18.99 8.38 28.38
N PRO A 495 18.86 7.14 28.91
CA PRO A 495 19.82 6.06 28.65
C PRO A 495 20.06 5.78 27.16
N ILE A 496 19.00 5.77 26.33
CA ILE A 496 19.12 5.55 24.87
C ILE A 496 19.95 6.67 24.22
N THR A 497 19.67 7.94 24.57
CA THR A 497 20.44 9.08 24.07
C THR A 497 21.90 9.00 24.51
N LYS A 498 22.16 8.61 25.78
CA LYS A 498 23.53 8.40 26.28
C LYS A 498 24.26 7.29 25.53
N ALA A 499 23.58 6.18 25.25
CA ALA A 499 24.13 5.06 24.49
C ALA A 499 24.52 5.47 23.06
N VAL A 500 23.61 6.17 22.35
CA VAL A 500 23.91 6.69 21.01
C VAL A 500 25.08 7.67 21.07
N PHE A 501 25.09 8.62 22.01
CA PHE A 501 26.20 9.56 22.18
C PHE A 501 27.55 8.87 22.38
N ARG A 502 27.63 7.90 23.29
CA ARG A 502 28.88 7.15 23.57
C ARG A 502 29.35 6.37 22.36
N LEU A 503 28.43 5.74 21.63
CA LEU A 503 28.75 5.03 20.38
C LEU A 503 29.25 5.99 19.28
N LEU A 504 28.69 7.20 19.17
CA LEU A 504 29.19 8.21 18.23
C LEU A 504 30.61 8.67 18.62
N LYS A 505 30.88 8.85 19.92
CA LYS A 505 32.21 9.20 20.45
C LYS A 505 33.23 8.10 20.18
N GLU A 506 32.89 6.84 20.48
CA GLU A 506 33.76 5.68 20.25
C GLU A 506 34.05 5.44 18.76
N ALA A 507 33.09 5.73 17.89
CA ALA A 507 33.30 5.70 16.44
C ALA A 507 34.29 6.78 15.94
N GLY A 508 34.72 7.71 16.80
CA GLY A 508 35.56 8.84 16.42
C GLY A 508 34.85 9.85 15.51
N SER A 509 33.51 9.94 15.60
CA SER A 509 32.71 10.81 14.75
C SER A 509 32.86 12.29 15.15
N SER A 510 32.94 13.19 14.18
CA SER A 510 32.89 14.64 14.40
C SER A 510 31.43 15.11 14.48
N PHE A 511 30.87 15.23 15.69
CA PHE A 511 29.48 15.62 15.88
C PHE A 511 29.30 16.65 17.00
N GLY A 512 28.21 17.41 16.93
CA GLY A 512 27.76 18.28 18.02
C GLY A 512 26.24 18.28 18.18
N VAL A 513 25.75 18.79 19.31
CA VAL A 513 24.32 18.90 19.64
C VAL A 513 23.90 20.38 19.75
N LEU A 514 22.61 20.68 19.63
CA LEU A 514 22.10 22.04 19.83
C LEU A 514 21.74 22.36 21.29
N GLY A 515 21.66 21.35 22.16
CA GLY A 515 21.35 21.54 23.58
C GLY A 515 20.02 22.27 23.77
N GLN A 516 20.06 23.38 24.51
CA GLN A 516 18.87 24.20 24.81
C GLN A 516 18.28 24.92 23.59
N GLU A 517 19.02 25.03 22.49
CA GLU A 517 18.49 25.59 21.24
C GLU A 517 17.57 24.60 20.49
N GLU A 518 17.51 23.31 20.88
CA GLU A 518 16.58 22.36 20.26
C GLU A 518 15.11 22.62 20.62
N THR A 519 14.29 22.81 19.59
CA THR A 519 12.82 22.81 19.71
C THR A 519 12.21 21.57 19.06
N CYS A 520 10.88 21.43 19.09
CA CYS A 520 10.19 20.35 18.40
C CYS A 520 10.32 20.52 16.88
N ASN A 521 10.62 19.44 16.18
CA ASN A 521 10.70 19.43 14.71
C ASN A 521 9.34 19.64 13.99
N GLY A 522 8.23 19.66 14.74
CA GLY A 522 6.88 19.86 14.23
C GLY A 522 6.10 18.60 13.86
N ASP A 523 6.67 17.38 13.90
CA ASP A 523 5.94 16.15 13.55
C ASP A 523 4.60 16.01 14.32
N PRO A 524 4.53 16.20 15.65
CA PRO A 524 3.27 16.08 16.39
C PRO A 524 2.19 17.07 15.90
N ALA A 525 2.56 18.33 15.70
CA ALA A 525 1.65 19.37 15.21
C ALA A 525 1.08 18.98 13.85
N ARG A 526 1.96 18.52 12.95
CA ARG A 526 1.55 18.13 11.60
C ARG A 526 0.63 16.92 11.58
N ARG A 527 0.91 15.87 12.37
CA ARG A 527 0.07 14.65 12.40
C ARG A 527 -1.26 14.85 13.11
N LEU A 528 -1.31 15.76 14.08
CA LEU A 528 -2.56 16.16 14.74
C LEU A 528 -3.44 17.03 13.83
N GLY A 529 -2.86 17.67 12.82
CA GLY A 529 -3.60 18.49 11.86
C GLY A 529 -3.42 19.99 12.08
N ASN A 530 -2.51 20.43 12.95
CA ASN A 530 -2.15 21.84 13.07
C ASN A 530 -1.00 22.17 12.10
N GLU A 531 -1.34 22.37 10.82
CA GLU A 531 -0.35 22.69 9.79
C GLU A 531 0.28 24.06 10.04
N TYR A 532 -0.47 25.05 10.55
CA TYR A 532 0.04 26.38 10.85
C TYR A 532 1.20 26.34 11.87
N LEU A 533 1.00 25.68 13.01
CA LEU A 533 2.05 25.49 14.00
C LEU A 533 3.23 24.69 13.44
N TYR A 534 2.97 23.69 12.58
CA TYR A 534 4.04 22.95 11.92
C TYR A 534 4.90 23.85 11.02
N GLN A 535 4.31 24.72 10.20
CA GLN A 535 5.05 25.61 9.30
C GLN A 535 5.95 26.57 10.09
N ILE A 536 5.43 27.18 11.15
CA ILE A 536 6.21 28.06 12.05
C ILE A 536 7.44 27.33 12.61
N LEU A 537 7.23 26.13 13.17
CA LEU A 537 8.32 25.35 13.77
C LEU A 537 9.35 24.91 12.72
N ALA A 538 8.89 24.48 11.55
CA ALA A 538 9.76 24.02 10.47
C ALA A 538 10.62 25.19 9.95
N GLU A 539 10.02 26.33 9.65
CA GLU A 539 10.73 27.51 9.15
C GLU A 539 11.74 28.04 10.18
N GLN A 540 11.37 28.11 11.46
CA GLN A 540 12.27 28.52 12.52
C GLN A 540 13.48 27.59 12.61
N LEU A 541 13.27 26.27 12.64
CA LEU A 541 14.35 25.31 12.80
C LEU A 541 15.24 25.23 11.55
N ILE A 542 14.65 25.33 10.36
CA ILE A 542 15.41 25.43 9.10
C ILE A 542 16.29 26.69 9.11
N GLY A 543 15.77 27.82 9.60
CA GLY A 543 16.54 29.05 9.81
C GLY A 543 17.77 28.81 10.69
N THR A 544 17.58 28.22 11.88
CA THR A 544 18.68 27.87 12.79
C THR A 544 19.70 26.93 12.14
N PHE A 545 19.24 25.92 11.39
CA PHE A 545 20.13 24.98 10.71
C PHE A 545 20.97 25.68 9.63
N LYS A 546 20.36 26.60 8.86
CA LYS A 546 21.06 27.41 7.85
C LYS A 546 22.08 28.35 8.50
N GLU A 547 21.71 29.03 9.58
CA GLU A 547 22.61 29.94 10.32
C GLU A 547 23.85 29.22 10.86
N LYS A 548 23.69 27.99 11.35
CA LYS A 548 24.79 27.16 11.86
C LYS A 548 25.47 26.31 10.78
N ASN A 549 25.10 26.47 9.51
CA ASN A 549 25.63 25.71 8.37
C ASN A 549 25.49 24.18 8.51
N VAL A 550 24.41 23.70 9.14
CA VAL A 550 24.12 22.25 9.27
C VAL A 550 23.96 21.62 7.88
N GLN A 551 24.75 20.60 7.59
CA GLN A 551 24.66 19.83 6.34
C GLN A 551 24.13 18.41 6.58
N LYS A 552 24.61 17.75 7.64
CA LYS A 552 24.28 16.36 7.97
C LYS A 552 23.65 16.26 9.34
N VAL A 553 22.60 15.46 9.46
CA VAL A 553 21.84 15.31 10.71
C VAL A 553 21.71 13.83 11.05
N ILE A 554 22.13 13.44 12.24
CA ILE A 554 21.88 12.11 12.80
C ILE A 554 20.71 12.23 13.77
N THR A 555 19.66 11.45 13.56
CA THR A 555 18.42 11.52 14.35
C THR A 555 18.26 10.28 15.23
N ASN A 556 17.82 10.49 16.47
CA ASN A 556 17.46 9.42 17.41
C ASN A 556 16.08 8.78 17.14
N CYS A 557 15.21 9.47 16.41
CA CYS A 557 13.82 9.10 16.27
C CYS A 557 13.42 9.00 14.79
N PRO A 558 12.77 7.90 14.36
CA PRO A 558 12.25 7.75 13.01
C PRO A 558 11.25 8.82 12.57
N HIS A 559 10.54 9.45 13.51
CA HIS A 559 9.64 10.57 13.22
C HIS A 559 10.42 11.82 12.83
N CYS A 560 11.47 12.14 13.59
CA CYS A 560 12.38 13.25 13.26
C CYS A 560 13.10 13.00 11.94
N PHE A 561 13.59 11.77 11.74
CA PHE A 561 14.16 11.32 10.48
C PHE A 561 13.23 11.60 9.29
N ASN A 562 11.95 11.17 9.38
CA ASN A 562 10.99 11.38 8.31
C ASN A 562 10.72 12.86 8.03
N THR A 563 10.52 13.66 9.08
CA THR A 563 10.21 15.08 8.92
C THR A 563 11.37 15.85 8.29
N PHE A 564 12.60 15.65 8.77
CA PHE A 564 13.77 16.31 8.17
C PHE A 564 14.06 15.82 6.76
N LYS A 565 13.97 14.52 6.50
CA LYS A 565 14.33 13.93 5.20
C LYS A 565 13.28 14.22 4.12
N ASN A 566 12.00 14.14 4.48
CA ASN A 566 10.92 14.12 3.50
C ASN A 566 10.06 15.39 3.51
N GLU A 567 9.92 16.07 4.65
CA GLU A 567 8.94 17.16 4.80
C GLU A 567 9.58 18.56 4.83
N TYR A 568 10.77 18.71 5.43
CA TYR A 568 11.52 19.97 5.40
C TYR A 568 11.93 20.44 3.99
N PRO A 569 12.18 19.55 3.01
CA PRO A 569 12.37 19.96 1.62
C PRO A 569 11.20 20.76 1.02
N GLN A 570 9.99 20.70 1.60
CA GLN A 570 8.85 21.51 1.16
C GLN A 570 8.99 22.99 1.58
N PHE A 571 9.91 23.29 2.50
CA PHE A 571 10.19 24.61 3.09
C PHE A 571 11.66 25.01 2.88
N ASP A 572 12.30 24.51 1.81
CA ASP A 572 13.70 24.79 1.47
C ASP A 572 14.72 24.36 2.56
N GLY A 573 14.36 23.35 3.35
CA GLY A 573 15.24 22.68 4.32
C GLY A 573 15.79 21.38 3.75
N HIS A 574 16.95 21.44 3.10
CA HIS A 574 17.59 20.29 2.47
C HIS A 574 18.83 19.84 3.26
N PHE A 575 18.76 18.64 3.86
CA PHE A 575 19.84 18.09 4.70
C PHE A 575 20.09 16.62 4.37
N GLU A 576 21.32 16.16 4.59
CA GLU A 576 21.63 14.72 4.56
C GLU A 576 21.25 14.11 5.92
N VAL A 577 20.14 13.38 5.96
CA VAL A 577 19.57 12.88 7.22
C VAL A 577 19.80 11.38 7.36
N PHE A 578 20.36 10.99 8.51
CA PHE A 578 20.60 9.62 8.91
C PHE A 578 19.75 9.28 10.15
N HIS A 579 19.19 8.08 10.17
CA HIS A 579 18.74 7.51 11.43
C HIS A 579 19.96 6.95 12.19
N HIS A 580 19.96 6.99 13.53
CA HIS A 580 21.11 6.50 14.31
C HIS A 580 21.48 5.06 13.95
N THR A 581 20.51 4.19 13.68
CA THR A 581 20.79 2.82 13.23
C THR A 581 21.45 2.74 11.85
N GLU A 582 21.14 3.64 10.91
CA GLU A 582 21.83 3.65 9.61
C GLU A 582 23.29 4.08 9.79
N PHE A 583 23.50 5.11 10.61
CA PHE A 583 24.83 5.62 10.92
C PHE A 583 25.68 4.57 11.66
N LEU A 584 25.19 4.02 12.77
CA LEU A 584 25.91 3.03 13.57
C LEU A 584 26.25 1.76 12.77
N ASN A 585 25.31 1.29 11.93
CA ASN A 585 25.58 0.16 11.03
C ASN A 585 26.74 0.46 10.08
N SER A 586 26.80 1.68 9.52
CA SER A 586 27.90 2.10 8.64
C SER A 586 29.25 2.14 9.38
N GLN A 587 29.25 2.52 10.66
CA GLN A 587 30.47 2.56 11.49
C GLN A 587 30.95 1.15 11.86
N LEU A 588 30.03 0.19 12.06
CA LEU A 588 30.38 -1.22 12.24
C LEU A 588 30.99 -1.81 10.96
N GLN A 589 30.38 -1.53 9.80
CA GLN A 589 30.86 -2.02 8.51
C GLN A 589 32.23 -1.46 8.12
N SER A 590 32.53 -0.20 8.48
CA SER A 590 33.85 0.42 8.25
C SER A 590 34.91 -0.07 9.24
N GLY A 591 34.50 -0.71 10.34
CA GLY A 591 35.37 -1.12 11.44
C GLY A 591 35.76 0.02 12.39
N ALA A 592 35.12 1.19 12.27
CA ALA A 592 35.26 2.31 13.20
C ALA A 592 34.65 1.99 14.57
N LEU A 593 33.51 1.27 14.58
CA LEU A 593 32.98 0.62 15.78
C LEU A 593 33.32 -0.87 15.76
N LYS A 594 33.69 -1.41 16.92
CA LYS A 594 34.03 -2.82 17.09
C LYS A 594 33.30 -3.40 18.29
N VAL A 595 32.58 -4.48 18.06
CA VAL A 595 31.96 -5.27 19.12
C VAL A 595 33.03 -6.11 19.81
N GLN A 596 33.09 -6.04 21.14
CA GLN A 596 34.10 -6.71 21.97
C GLN A 596 33.50 -7.77 22.90
N HIS A 597 32.20 -7.70 23.15
CA HIS A 597 31.50 -8.53 24.13
C HIS A 597 30.36 -9.31 23.48
N GLU A 598 30.11 -10.51 24.01
CA GLU A 598 28.97 -11.34 23.59
C GLU A 598 27.72 -10.99 24.39
N LEU A 599 26.55 -11.12 23.76
CA LEU A 599 25.25 -10.98 24.39
C LEU A 599 24.44 -12.27 24.12
N PRO A 600 24.62 -13.33 24.93
CA PRO A 600 24.03 -14.65 24.68
C PRO A 600 22.54 -14.71 25.07
N GLU A 601 21.72 -13.88 24.42
CA GLU A 601 20.30 -13.76 24.69
C GLU A 601 19.45 -13.93 23.43
N THR A 602 18.22 -14.40 23.61
CA THR A 602 17.23 -14.42 22.53
C THR A 602 16.43 -13.13 22.56
N VAL A 603 16.47 -12.40 21.46
CA VAL A 603 15.86 -11.07 21.33
C VAL A 603 14.83 -11.09 20.20
N THR A 604 13.79 -10.28 20.30
CA THR A 604 12.87 -10.04 19.18
C THR A 604 12.95 -8.59 18.74
N TYR A 605 12.63 -8.31 17.48
CA TYR A 605 12.78 -6.97 16.91
C TYR A 605 11.47 -6.40 16.37
N HIS A 606 11.17 -5.17 16.75
CA HIS A 606 10.03 -4.39 16.28
C HIS A 606 10.43 -3.37 15.21
N ASP A 607 9.89 -3.54 14.01
CA ASP A 607 10.01 -2.56 12.93
C ASP A 607 9.13 -1.33 13.19
N SER A 608 9.76 -0.20 13.55
CA SER A 608 9.03 1.07 13.63
C SER A 608 8.47 1.47 12.25
N CYS A 609 7.23 1.96 12.25
CA CYS A 609 6.52 2.24 11.00
C CYS A 609 7.17 3.37 10.19
N TYR A 610 7.72 4.38 10.85
CA TYR A 610 8.38 5.52 10.19
C TYR A 610 9.75 5.15 9.59
N LEU A 611 10.55 4.30 10.23
CA LEU A 611 11.83 3.89 9.65
C LEU A 611 11.64 2.83 8.55
N GLY A 612 10.87 1.78 8.86
CA GLY A 612 10.67 0.66 7.96
C GLY A 612 9.65 0.93 6.85
N ARG A 613 8.37 1.06 7.20
CA ARG A 613 7.28 1.11 6.20
C ARG A 613 7.29 2.37 5.38
N ILE A 614 7.60 3.50 6.00
CA ILE A 614 7.58 4.80 5.36
C ILE A 614 8.89 5.07 4.60
N ASN A 615 10.05 4.81 5.23
CA ASN A 615 11.35 5.15 4.65
C ASN A 615 12.13 3.96 4.05
N GLY A 616 11.62 2.74 4.16
CA GLY A 616 12.21 1.55 3.53
C GLY A 616 13.43 0.98 4.25
N VAL A 617 13.75 1.45 5.44
CA VAL A 617 14.95 1.04 6.19
C VAL A 617 14.59 -0.09 7.15
N TYR A 618 14.84 -1.32 6.72
CA TYR A 618 14.63 -2.55 7.51
C TYR A 618 15.92 -3.27 7.87
N ASP A 619 16.93 -3.16 7.01
CA ASP A 619 18.11 -4.01 7.07
C ASP A 619 19.14 -3.45 8.08
N ALA A 620 19.36 -2.13 8.14
CA ALA A 620 20.38 -1.53 9.03
C ALA A 620 20.22 -1.88 10.53
N PRO A 621 19.01 -1.81 11.13
CA PRO A 621 18.84 -2.22 12.53
C PRO A 621 19.15 -3.70 12.78
N ARG A 622 18.80 -4.58 11.83
CA ARG A 622 19.06 -6.02 11.94
C ARG A 622 20.53 -6.35 11.77
N GLN A 623 21.19 -5.69 10.82
CA GLN A 623 22.63 -5.86 10.60
C GLN A 623 23.44 -5.47 11.83
N ILE A 624 23.02 -4.44 12.59
CA ILE A 624 23.64 -4.13 13.89
C ILE A 624 23.54 -5.33 14.84
N LEU A 625 22.37 -5.97 14.94
CA LEU A 625 22.19 -7.14 15.79
C LEU A 625 23.00 -8.35 15.30
N ASP A 626 23.17 -8.52 13.98
CA ASP A 626 24.01 -9.57 13.40
C ASP A 626 25.51 -9.39 13.77
N PHE A 627 25.95 -8.16 14.04
CA PHE A 627 27.31 -7.89 14.53
C PHE A 627 27.52 -8.24 16.01
N VAL A 628 26.44 -8.45 16.78
CA VAL A 628 26.52 -8.75 18.22
C VAL A 628 26.65 -10.26 18.43
N PRO A 629 27.82 -10.78 18.84
CA PRO A 629 28.00 -12.22 19.03
C PRO A 629 27.07 -12.76 20.12
N GLY A 630 26.49 -13.93 19.88
CA GLY A 630 25.58 -14.58 20.83
C GLY A 630 24.13 -14.10 20.79
N ALA A 631 23.83 -12.96 20.15
CA ALA A 631 22.47 -12.47 20.01
C ALA A 631 21.68 -13.35 19.03
N ASN A 632 20.57 -13.93 19.48
CA ASN A 632 19.69 -14.74 18.64
C ASN A 632 18.39 -13.98 18.35
N VAL A 633 18.26 -13.44 17.13
CA VAL A 633 17.08 -12.66 16.74
C VAL A 633 15.93 -13.58 16.33
N GLN A 634 14.89 -13.63 17.15
CA GLN A 634 13.63 -14.30 16.85
C GLN A 634 12.57 -13.30 16.42
N GLU A 635 12.29 -13.27 15.11
CA GLU A 635 11.32 -12.36 14.52
C GLU A 635 9.88 -12.65 14.99
N MET A 636 9.12 -11.58 15.28
CA MET A 636 7.67 -11.67 15.43
C MET A 636 7.00 -12.14 14.13
N GLN A 637 5.85 -12.82 14.24
CA GLN A 637 5.10 -13.34 13.08
C GLN A 637 4.83 -12.23 12.03
N ARG A 638 4.45 -11.04 12.50
CA ARG A 638 4.33 -9.83 11.70
C ARG A 638 5.58 -8.98 11.86
N ASN A 639 6.45 -9.02 10.86
CA ASN A 639 7.70 -8.26 10.79
C ASN A 639 7.86 -7.53 9.44
N MET A 640 8.90 -6.70 9.35
CA MET A 640 9.24 -5.86 8.21
C MET A 640 8.01 -5.09 7.70
N SER A 641 7.74 -5.12 6.40
CA SER A 641 6.58 -4.43 5.79
C SER A 641 5.22 -4.92 6.28
N LYS A 642 5.15 -6.10 6.93
CA LYS A 642 3.94 -6.67 7.54
C LYS A 642 3.84 -6.39 9.04
N GLY A 643 4.84 -5.75 9.65
CA GLY A 643 4.85 -5.42 11.08
C GLY A 643 3.67 -4.54 11.47
N LEU A 644 3.09 -4.83 12.64
CA LEU A 644 2.00 -4.04 13.21
C LEU A 644 2.55 -2.79 13.92
N CYS A 645 1.79 -1.69 13.91
CA CYS A 645 2.17 -0.45 14.62
C CYS A 645 2.22 -0.66 16.14
N CYS A 646 3.11 0.07 16.82
CA CYS A 646 3.17 0.11 18.29
C CYS A 646 1.99 0.86 18.94
N GLY A 647 1.30 1.74 18.20
CA GLY A 647 0.16 2.53 18.71
C GLY A 647 0.41 4.03 18.84
N ALA A 648 1.65 4.50 18.99
CA ALA A 648 1.93 5.90 19.30
C ALA A 648 1.85 6.90 18.12
N GLY A 649 1.92 6.43 16.88
CA GLY A 649 2.02 7.29 15.69
C GLY A 649 0.79 8.17 15.46
N GLY A 650 0.90 9.16 14.56
CA GLY A 650 -0.25 9.96 14.15
C GLY A 650 -0.82 10.86 15.25
N GLY A 651 -0.02 11.25 16.24
CA GLY A 651 -0.47 12.03 17.40
C GLY A 651 -1.04 11.19 18.56
N ASN A 652 -1.07 9.86 18.43
CA ASN A 652 -1.68 8.97 19.42
C ASN A 652 -0.91 8.86 20.74
N MET A 653 0.35 9.27 20.75
CA MET A 653 1.11 9.42 22.00
C MET A 653 0.47 10.41 22.99
N TRP A 654 -0.34 11.36 22.51
CA TRP A 654 -0.96 12.40 23.33
C TRP A 654 -2.48 12.33 23.34
N GLN A 655 -3.08 11.18 23.03
CA GLN A 655 -4.53 10.98 23.15
C GLN A 655 -4.85 9.62 23.73
N GLU A 656 -5.93 9.59 24.50
CA GLU A 656 -6.46 8.34 25.02
C GLU A 656 -7.07 7.53 23.87
N GLU A 657 -6.75 6.25 23.84
CA GLU A 657 -7.30 5.33 22.87
C GLU A 657 -8.74 4.93 23.26
N VAL A 658 -9.65 4.95 22.29
CA VAL A 658 -11.04 4.51 22.46
C VAL A 658 -11.20 3.14 21.82
N GLY A 659 -11.71 2.16 22.56
CA GLY A 659 -11.99 0.81 22.05
C GLY A 659 -11.86 -0.27 23.10
N GLU A 660 -12.03 -1.53 22.68
CA GLU A 660 -11.93 -2.70 23.56
C GLU A 660 -10.51 -2.95 24.05
N ARG A 661 -9.51 -2.69 23.18
CA ARG A 661 -8.09 -2.91 23.46
C ARG A 661 -7.26 -1.75 22.96
N ARG A 662 -6.09 -1.55 23.59
CA ARG A 662 -5.07 -0.61 23.07
C ARG A 662 -4.24 -1.28 21.97
N VAL A 663 -3.73 -0.49 21.02
CA VAL A 663 -2.90 -1.02 19.93
C VAL A 663 -1.57 -1.58 20.45
N ASN A 664 -0.96 -0.92 21.45
CA ASN A 664 0.29 -1.38 22.06
C ASN A 664 0.13 -2.72 22.77
N HIS A 665 -1.04 -3.01 23.34
CA HIS A 665 -1.36 -4.30 23.96
C HIS A 665 -1.28 -5.44 22.92
N VAL A 666 -1.97 -5.29 21.79
CA VAL A 666 -1.96 -6.28 20.70
C VAL A 666 -0.53 -6.51 20.20
N ARG A 667 0.27 -5.45 20.06
CA ARG A 667 1.66 -5.60 19.60
C ARG A 667 2.57 -6.23 20.66
N SER A 668 2.33 -5.96 21.94
CA SER A 668 3.11 -6.52 23.05
C SER A 668 2.87 -8.02 23.19
N GLU A 669 1.63 -8.50 22.99
CA GLU A 669 1.35 -9.94 22.92
C GLU A 669 2.17 -10.65 21.84
N GLU A 670 2.35 -10.04 20.66
CA GLU A 670 3.18 -10.65 19.61
C GLU A 670 4.64 -10.73 20.01
N ALA A 671 5.16 -9.71 20.70
CA ALA A 671 6.52 -9.70 21.20
C ALA A 671 6.72 -10.79 22.27
N ILE A 672 5.80 -10.88 23.24
CA ILE A 672 5.81 -11.90 24.31
C ILE A 672 5.71 -13.31 23.73
N ALA A 673 4.85 -13.51 22.72
CA ALA A 673 4.66 -14.82 22.07
C ALA A 673 5.91 -15.36 21.37
N THR A 674 6.93 -14.53 21.10
CA THR A 674 8.22 -15.02 20.59
C THR A 674 8.98 -15.82 21.64
N GLY A 675 8.78 -15.54 22.93
CA GLY A 675 9.56 -16.12 24.02
C GLY A 675 10.94 -15.46 24.23
N ALA A 676 11.24 -14.37 23.52
CA ALA A 676 12.45 -13.59 23.70
C ALA A 676 12.51 -12.90 25.08
N SER A 677 13.73 -12.68 25.59
CA SER A 677 13.96 -11.94 26.84
C SER A 677 14.01 -10.42 26.65
N LYS A 678 14.18 -9.95 25.41
CA LYS A 678 14.20 -8.52 25.07
C LYS A 678 13.40 -8.23 23.82
N VAL A 679 12.65 -7.13 23.83
CA VAL A 679 12.02 -6.56 22.63
C VAL A 679 12.79 -5.33 22.20
N ILE A 680 13.45 -5.43 21.05
CA ILE A 680 14.31 -4.40 20.51
C ILE A 680 13.52 -3.52 19.54
N SER A 681 13.68 -2.21 19.62
CA SER A 681 13.14 -1.26 18.65
C SER A 681 14.19 -0.19 18.33
N ASN A 682 13.87 0.71 17.40
CA ASN A 682 14.74 1.81 16.97
C ASN A 682 14.06 3.18 17.15
N CYS A 683 12.97 3.21 17.92
CA CYS A 683 12.07 4.34 17.99
C CYS A 683 11.68 4.58 19.45
N PRO A 684 11.95 5.77 20.01
CA PRO A 684 11.67 6.06 21.41
C PRO A 684 10.17 5.95 21.74
N PHE A 685 9.29 6.30 20.80
CA PHE A 685 7.85 6.10 20.97
C PHE A 685 7.47 4.63 21.05
N CYS A 686 8.08 3.77 20.25
CA CYS A 686 7.79 2.34 20.27
C CYS A 686 8.29 1.70 21.57
N ILE A 687 9.45 2.11 22.07
CA ILE A 687 9.98 1.65 23.37
C ILE A 687 8.98 1.96 24.49
N GLN A 688 8.54 3.22 24.58
CA GLN A 688 7.56 3.62 25.58
C GLN A 688 6.24 2.84 25.47
N MET A 689 5.78 2.52 24.25
CA MET A 689 4.59 1.70 24.05
C MET A 689 4.77 0.25 24.54
N PHE A 690 5.96 -0.32 24.43
CA PHE A 690 6.25 -1.65 25.00
C PHE A 690 6.43 -1.62 26.51
N GLU A 691 6.98 -0.54 27.08
CA GLU A 691 7.04 -0.36 28.53
C GLU A 691 5.68 -0.29 29.19
N ASP A 692 4.72 0.36 28.53
CA ASP A 692 3.32 0.35 28.97
C ASP A 692 2.64 -1.00 28.67
N GLY A 693 2.83 -1.53 27.46
CA GLY A 693 2.06 -2.66 26.96
C GLY A 693 2.45 -4.03 27.52
N VAL A 694 3.74 -4.28 27.78
CA VAL A 694 4.21 -5.59 28.29
C VAL A 694 3.66 -5.87 29.70
N PRO A 695 3.82 -4.97 30.68
CA PRO A 695 3.29 -5.19 32.03
C PRO A 695 1.77 -5.30 32.07
N ALA A 696 1.08 -4.57 31.19
CA ALA A 696 -0.38 -4.58 31.13
C ALA A 696 -0.96 -5.89 30.60
N MET A 697 -0.26 -6.56 29.68
CA MET A 697 -0.76 -7.79 29.04
C MET A 697 -0.45 -9.06 29.82
N HIS A 698 0.73 -9.12 30.42
CA HIS A 698 1.19 -10.27 31.20
C HIS A 698 1.97 -9.81 32.43
N PRO A 699 1.28 -9.49 33.55
CA PRO A 699 1.93 -9.08 34.79
C PRO A 699 2.98 -10.10 35.29
N GLU A 700 2.80 -11.38 34.99
CA GLU A 700 3.75 -12.46 35.29
C GLU A 700 5.01 -12.47 34.42
N GLU A 701 4.96 -11.81 33.25
CA GLU A 701 6.10 -11.64 32.34
C GLU A 701 6.86 -10.33 32.62
N VAL A 702 6.45 -9.55 33.63
CA VAL A 702 7.17 -8.35 34.08
C VAL A 702 8.57 -8.74 34.54
N GLY A 703 9.59 -8.19 33.87
CA GLY A 703 11.00 -8.53 34.08
C GLY A 703 11.47 -9.77 33.30
N ARG A 704 10.57 -10.48 32.60
CA ARG A 704 10.94 -11.56 31.67
C ARG A 704 11.24 -11.03 30.27
N ILE A 705 10.47 -10.06 29.78
CA ILE A 705 10.76 -9.36 28.53
C ILE A 705 10.90 -7.86 28.79
N GLU A 706 12.02 -7.30 28.34
CA GLU A 706 12.34 -5.89 28.56
C GLU A 706 12.55 -5.15 27.23
N PRO A 707 12.01 -3.92 27.09
CA PRO A 707 12.18 -3.14 25.87
C PRO A 707 13.53 -2.42 25.85
N PHE A 708 14.24 -2.52 24.73
CA PHE A 708 15.54 -1.89 24.49
C PHE A 708 15.60 -1.22 23.12
N ASP A 709 16.32 -0.11 23.03
CA ASP A 709 16.75 0.39 21.73
C ASP A 709 17.91 -0.45 21.17
N VAL A 710 17.99 -0.58 19.84
CA VAL A 710 19.14 -1.21 19.16
C VAL A 710 20.47 -0.62 19.63
N ALA A 711 20.53 0.69 19.90
CA ALA A 711 21.73 1.37 20.38
C ALA A 711 22.16 0.91 21.77
N GLU A 712 21.22 0.62 22.68
CA GLU A 712 21.55 0.11 24.02
C GLU A 712 22.17 -1.29 23.94
N ILE A 713 21.62 -2.14 23.07
CA ILE A 713 22.18 -3.47 22.81
C ILE A 713 23.58 -3.38 22.21
N LEU A 714 23.78 -2.46 21.27
CA LEU A 714 25.09 -2.24 20.68
C LEU A 714 26.10 -1.65 21.69
N GLU A 715 25.68 -0.73 22.56
CA GLU A 715 26.51 -0.17 23.63
C GLU A 715 27.04 -1.28 24.55
N LEU A 716 26.17 -2.18 25.01
CA LEU A 716 26.57 -3.34 25.83
C LEU A 716 27.57 -4.25 25.11
N ALA A 717 27.39 -4.44 23.79
CA ALA A 717 28.29 -5.27 22.99
C ALA A 717 29.67 -4.61 22.76
N VAL A 718 29.72 -3.27 22.73
CA VAL A 718 30.96 -2.51 22.52
C VAL A 718 31.75 -2.31 23.82
N PHE A 719 31.08 -1.95 24.92
CA PHE A 719 31.74 -1.57 26.18
C PHE A 719 31.60 -2.59 27.33
N GLY A 720 30.67 -3.54 27.23
CA GLY A 720 30.35 -4.50 28.29
C GLY A 720 29.25 -4.00 29.25
N ASN A 721 28.97 -4.77 30.31
CA ASN A 721 27.96 -4.41 31.32
C ASN A 721 28.39 -3.18 32.14
N GLN A 722 27.39 -2.47 32.69
CA GLN A 722 27.53 -1.13 33.29
C GLN A 722 28.58 -0.99 34.40
N ASP A 723 29.01 -2.08 35.05
CA ASP A 723 30.08 -2.05 36.06
C ASP A 723 31.44 -1.58 35.51
N ASN A 724 31.64 -1.61 34.18
CA ASN A 724 32.86 -1.13 33.51
C ASN A 724 32.74 0.28 32.89
N LEU A 725 31.57 0.94 32.94
CA LEU A 725 31.35 2.24 32.28
C LEU A 725 31.86 3.43 33.09
N GLU A 726 32.17 3.26 34.38
CA GLU A 726 32.74 4.33 35.23
C GLU A 726 34.18 4.70 34.81
N GLU A 727 34.92 3.82 34.12
CA GLU A 727 36.28 4.12 33.64
C GLU A 727 36.30 5.04 32.40
N ILE A 728 35.20 5.15 31.63
CA ILE A 728 35.16 5.97 30.40
C ILE A 728 34.83 7.44 30.70
N THR A 729 34.33 7.74 31.90
CA THR A 729 34.03 9.11 32.35
C THR A 729 35.24 9.90 32.87
N GLU A 730 36.40 9.25 33.03
CA GLU A 730 37.62 9.89 33.58
C GLU A 730 38.74 10.16 32.55
N VAL A 731 38.51 10.00 31.24
CA VAL A 731 39.53 10.27 30.19
C VAL A 731 39.16 11.41 29.25
#